data_AF-A0A1C5PJJ2-F1
#
_entry.id   AF-A0A1C5PJJ2-F1
#
_cell.length_a   1.000
_cell.length_b   1.000
_cell.length_c   1.000
_cell.angle_alpha   90.00
_cell.angle_beta   90.00
_cell.angle_gamma   90.00
#
_symmetry.space_group_name_H-M   'P 1'
#
loop_
_entity.id
_entity.type
_entity.pdbx_description
1 polymer ?
#
loop_
_entity_poly.entity_id
_entity_poly.type
_entity_poly.pdbx_seq_one_letter_code
_entity_poly.pdbx_strand_id
1 'polypeptide(L)'
;MNFNNKLPEWKNSGTEPSDSLKNDGFKAGYKPSANVFNWFWSLVSKCITEIQSKLSSEETARTEADKNLQQPTFTEASTRVNIASGETLSTLFGKIKKFFTDLKTVAFTGSYTDLSNKPTSMQNPNSLTLTMNGLSSSYNGSATASKSWYAPTSVGTAGYNLISNGSGAPVWQQPPYAVCNTSGSTVAKTVSITNFKLVTGVRVFIKFTYAHDSTTKATLNVNNTGAKSIRYKGYGVFKGYNGGGSNSTDKQYPNTWEAGEIVEFIYDGTEWVSILEKRKIDHRNIVVGTINVDGYRIPPSINDVDFMCGIDGKSDVEVIQEAINASRNGSRIILKRGKYSIDAPIYMYGGNHADKLFGEQATDVPKLNFSNNGIITSRSSSSDSKVSYPLYFENIGMELMPQLCIEATNIYFDNAYSRLDVTTAQSLGSTPIKSSGLFKMKNGSSIDFWIRSSSSYICYCGIDCTKIEIDDSSVSLQNECSSTQSAGGDDLNFIYNTNVTGYIRNSKLTGQGSGRTNFTNGKVTIDECDITLKNRNHSLCHYTTDTEQKLCSLRDCTINYTASTYLTFGKIEGCFFINTVTAVSSSENNKLQILCPTQMIGNTFIGRSEMNFNSNKVQFIGNAMQYSQSYTSFPTGSVNTGTMITG
;
A
#
# COMPACT_ATOMS: atom_id res chain seq x y z
N MET A 1 73.27 -3.48 105.99
CA MET A 1 73.05 -4.94 105.96
C MET A 1 72.15 -5.27 107.13
N ASN A 2 70.95 -5.78 106.89
CA ASN A 2 70.04 -6.18 107.98
C ASN A 2 70.27 -7.65 108.33
N PHE A 3 70.79 -7.91 109.53
CA PHE A 3 70.92 -9.27 110.06
C PHE A 3 69.61 -9.66 110.76
N ASN A 4 68.87 -10.62 110.19
CA ASN A 4 67.53 -11.02 110.66
C ASN A 4 67.54 -11.86 111.95
N ASN A 5 68.69 -12.44 112.31
CA ASN A 5 68.80 -13.35 113.45
C ASN A 5 69.58 -12.71 114.60
N LYS A 6 69.08 -12.87 115.83
CA LYS A 6 69.83 -12.54 117.04
C LYS A 6 70.99 -13.52 117.20
N LEU A 7 72.21 -12.99 117.33
CA LEU A 7 73.38 -13.82 117.62
C LEU A 7 73.23 -14.47 119.00
N PRO A 8 73.57 -15.77 119.13
CA PRO A 8 73.60 -16.42 120.43
C PRO A 8 74.72 -15.83 121.30
N GLU A 9 74.34 -15.30 122.47
CA GLU A 9 75.29 -14.90 123.52
C GLU A 9 75.80 -16.14 124.25
N TRP A 10 77.04 -16.53 124.01
CA TRP A 10 77.66 -17.65 124.71
C TRP A 10 78.42 -17.18 125.96
N LYS A 11 77.78 -17.30 127.13
CA LYS A 11 78.29 -16.73 128.40
C LYS A 11 79.33 -17.60 129.12
N ASN A 12 79.43 -18.89 128.80
CA ASN A 12 80.40 -19.78 129.44
C ASN A 12 81.75 -19.72 128.71
N SER A 13 82.79 -19.22 129.39
CA SER A 13 84.10 -18.96 128.80
C SER A 13 84.89 -20.22 128.44
N GLY A 14 84.52 -21.38 129.00
CA GLY A 14 85.21 -22.65 128.79
C GLY A 14 86.67 -22.65 129.25
N THR A 15 87.41 -23.69 128.90
CA THR A 15 88.85 -23.75 129.09
C THR A 15 89.48 -24.08 127.76
N GLU A 16 90.48 -23.30 127.39
CA GLU A 16 91.20 -23.49 126.14
C GLU A 16 91.78 -24.92 126.06
N PRO A 17 91.65 -25.61 124.92
CA PRO A 17 92.22 -26.93 124.75
C PRO A 17 93.74 -26.93 124.96
N SER A 18 94.29 -28.04 125.44
CA SER A 18 95.74 -28.20 125.57
C SER A 18 96.44 -28.04 124.21
N ASP A 19 97.69 -27.60 124.20
CA ASP A 19 98.41 -27.32 122.95
C ASP A 19 98.57 -28.55 122.04
N SER A 20 98.67 -29.77 122.60
CA SER A 20 98.63 -30.98 121.75
C SER A 20 97.33 -31.08 120.97
N LEU A 21 96.18 -30.77 121.60
CA LEU A 21 94.88 -30.81 120.91
C LEU A 21 94.72 -29.67 119.89
N LYS A 22 95.36 -28.51 120.12
CA LYS A 22 95.41 -27.42 119.13
C LYS A 22 96.25 -27.78 117.91
N ASN A 23 97.39 -28.44 118.13
CA ASN A 23 98.32 -28.79 117.07
C ASN A 23 97.86 -30.03 116.29
N ASP A 24 97.36 -31.05 116.98
CA ASP A 24 97.03 -32.34 116.36
C ASP A 24 95.57 -32.43 115.89
N GLY A 25 94.71 -31.54 116.37
CA GLY A 25 93.27 -31.53 116.11
C GLY A 25 92.51 -32.69 116.78
N PHE A 26 91.18 -32.62 116.72
CA PHE A 26 90.33 -33.71 117.21
C PHE A 26 90.47 -34.94 116.30
N LYS A 27 90.91 -36.08 116.87
CA LYS A 27 90.98 -37.35 116.15
C LYS A 27 89.62 -38.04 116.11
N ALA A 28 89.41 -38.92 115.12
CA ALA A 28 88.18 -39.68 114.98
C ALA A 28 87.85 -40.46 116.27
N GLY A 29 86.62 -40.31 116.77
CA GLY A 29 86.16 -40.92 118.02
C GLY A 29 86.41 -40.08 119.29
N TYR A 30 87.22 -39.01 119.22
CA TYR A 30 87.41 -38.13 120.36
C TYR A 30 86.15 -37.28 120.63
N LYS A 31 85.59 -37.40 121.84
CA LYS A 31 84.52 -36.53 122.33
C LYS A 31 85.14 -35.37 123.14
N PRO A 32 85.03 -34.11 122.69
CA PRO A 32 85.54 -32.96 123.43
C PRO A 32 84.87 -32.84 124.80
N SER A 33 85.66 -32.41 125.80
CA SER A 33 85.10 -32.03 127.09
C SER A 33 84.21 -30.79 126.93
N ALA A 34 83.21 -30.66 127.82
CA ALA A 34 82.31 -29.51 127.80
C ALA A 34 83.05 -28.16 127.90
N ASN A 35 84.19 -28.12 128.62
CA ASN A 35 84.99 -26.91 128.75
C ASN A 35 85.63 -26.47 127.43
N VAL A 36 86.14 -27.41 126.63
CA VAL A 36 86.71 -27.11 125.31
C VAL A 36 85.62 -26.70 124.32
N PHE A 37 84.47 -27.36 124.38
CA PHE A 37 83.31 -27.01 123.56
C PHE A 37 82.80 -25.59 123.88
N ASN A 38 82.69 -25.25 125.16
CA ASN A 38 82.29 -23.92 125.62
C ASN A 38 83.27 -22.83 125.16
N TRP A 39 84.57 -23.10 125.21
CA TRP A 39 85.61 -22.16 124.77
C TRP A 39 85.46 -21.82 123.27
N PHE A 40 85.28 -22.85 122.43
CA PHE A 40 85.11 -22.69 120.98
C PHE A 40 83.91 -21.79 120.64
N TRP A 41 82.74 -22.07 121.21
CA TRP A 41 81.53 -21.30 120.91
C TRP A 41 81.55 -19.87 121.48
N SER A 42 82.27 -19.65 122.59
CA SER A 42 82.49 -18.30 123.11
C SER A 42 83.29 -17.43 122.14
N LEU A 43 84.35 -17.97 121.53
CA LEU A 43 85.16 -17.28 120.54
C LEU A 43 84.39 -17.01 119.23
N VAL A 44 83.67 -18.01 118.74
CA VAL A 44 82.84 -17.88 117.51
C VAL A 44 81.82 -16.74 117.66
N SER A 45 81.13 -16.66 118.81
CA SER A 45 80.15 -15.59 119.08
C SER A 45 80.78 -14.19 119.04
N LYS A 46 81.99 -14.02 119.61
CA LYS A 46 82.71 -12.73 119.62
C LYS A 46 83.14 -12.29 118.22
N CYS A 47 83.72 -13.19 117.42
CA CYS A 47 84.17 -12.85 116.06
C CYS A 47 83.01 -12.46 115.14
N ILE A 48 81.87 -13.14 115.22
CA ILE A 48 80.71 -12.81 114.40
C ILE A 48 80.14 -11.43 114.78
N THR A 49 80.12 -11.10 116.07
CA THR A 49 79.68 -9.78 116.56
C THR A 49 80.55 -8.65 116.01
N GLU A 50 81.88 -8.85 115.97
CA GLU A 50 82.82 -7.88 115.40
C GLU A 50 82.62 -7.66 113.90
N ILE A 51 82.35 -8.73 113.14
CA ILE A 51 82.09 -8.66 111.69
C ILE A 51 80.81 -7.86 111.40
N GLN A 52 79.73 -8.13 112.15
CA GLN A 52 78.45 -7.42 111.94
C GLN A 52 78.56 -5.91 112.22
N SER A 53 79.35 -5.51 113.22
CA SER A 53 79.50 -4.10 113.57
C SER A 53 80.30 -3.31 112.52
N LYS A 54 81.40 -3.88 111.99
CA LYS A 54 82.26 -3.23 110.98
C LYS A 54 81.62 -3.12 109.59
N LEU A 55 80.84 -4.11 109.16
CA LEU A 55 80.15 -4.07 107.85
C LEU A 55 78.98 -3.07 107.80
N SER A 56 78.31 -2.85 108.94
CA SER A 56 77.17 -1.93 109.00
C SER A 56 77.58 -0.46 108.80
N SER A 57 78.79 -0.08 109.22
CA SER A 57 79.33 1.28 109.04
C SER A 57 79.69 1.63 107.59
N GLU A 58 80.04 0.65 106.75
CA GLU A 58 80.51 0.90 105.37
C GLU A 58 79.34 1.05 104.36
N GLU A 59 78.22 0.37 104.61
CA GLU A 59 77.04 0.38 103.74
C GLU A 59 76.23 1.69 103.82
N THR A 60 76.30 2.39 104.97
CA THR A 60 75.61 3.68 105.15
C THR A 60 76.25 4.78 104.31
N ALA A 61 77.57 4.73 104.10
CA ALA A 61 78.31 5.72 103.31
C ALA A 61 78.12 5.58 101.79
N ARG A 62 77.79 4.39 101.28
CA ARG A 62 77.52 4.17 99.84
C ARG A 62 76.12 4.59 99.40
N THR A 63 75.12 4.46 100.29
CA THR A 63 73.70 4.61 99.90
C THR A 63 73.28 6.06 99.61
N GLU A 64 74.00 7.06 100.14
CA GLU A 64 73.74 8.49 99.88
C GLU A 64 74.36 8.99 98.55
N ALA A 65 75.44 8.36 98.08
CA ALA A 65 76.13 8.77 96.86
C ALA A 65 75.44 8.28 95.55
N ASP A 66 74.72 7.15 95.59
CA ASP A 66 74.17 6.51 94.38
C ASP A 66 72.80 7.06 93.90
N LYS A 67 72.18 8.03 94.61
CA LYS A 67 70.89 8.61 94.20
C LYS A 67 70.98 9.54 92.98
N ASN A 68 72.18 9.97 92.56
CA ASN A 68 72.35 11.07 91.59
C ASN A 68 72.89 10.66 90.21
N LEU A 69 73.02 9.36 89.88
CA LEU A 69 73.64 8.91 88.62
C LEU A 69 72.91 7.73 87.93
N GLN A 70 71.57 7.73 87.89
CA GLN A 70 70.81 6.65 87.22
C GLN A 70 70.22 7.06 85.86
N GLN A 71 70.27 6.13 84.90
CA GLN A 71 69.31 6.06 83.80
C GLN A 71 67.91 5.85 84.41
N PRO A 72 66.99 6.84 84.35
CA PRO A 72 65.70 6.72 85.01
C PRO A 72 64.83 5.71 84.25
N THR A 73 64.40 4.65 84.94
CA THR A 73 63.31 3.80 84.45
C THR A 73 61.98 4.46 84.84
N PHE A 74 61.11 4.71 83.86
CA PHE A 74 59.82 5.39 84.09
C PHE A 74 58.67 4.70 83.34
N THR A 75 57.49 4.73 83.94
CA THR A 75 56.24 4.26 83.35
C THR A 75 55.38 5.47 83.01
N GLU A 76 54.64 5.41 81.90
CA GLU A 76 53.72 6.49 81.53
C GLU A 76 52.67 6.70 82.64
N ALA A 77 52.41 7.96 82.99
CA ALA A 77 51.36 8.28 83.96
C ALA A 77 49.97 7.91 83.41
N SER A 78 49.05 7.49 84.28
CA SER A 78 47.69 7.09 83.89
C SER A 78 46.83 8.27 83.39
N THR A 79 47.12 9.49 83.83
CA THR A 79 46.36 10.72 83.50
C THR A 79 47.28 11.91 83.29
N ARG A 80 46.84 12.91 82.51
CA ARG A 80 47.58 14.17 82.30
C ARG A 80 47.52 15.04 83.56
N VAL A 81 48.66 15.16 84.25
CA VAL A 81 48.81 15.95 85.47
C VAL A 81 50.07 16.79 85.37
N ASN A 82 50.02 18.06 85.79
CA ASN A 82 51.16 18.96 85.77
C ASN A 82 52.33 18.43 86.62
N ILE A 83 53.55 18.83 86.25
CA ILE A 83 54.76 18.56 87.02
C ILE A 83 54.79 19.43 88.28
N ALA A 84 55.33 18.89 89.38
CA ALA A 84 55.51 19.61 90.64
C ALA A 84 56.93 19.45 91.18
N SER A 85 57.46 20.49 91.81
CA SER A 85 58.79 20.46 92.44
C SER A 85 58.82 19.47 93.62
N GLY A 86 59.90 18.68 93.72
CA GLY A 86 60.08 17.66 94.76
C GLY A 86 59.68 16.23 94.35
N GLU A 87 59.15 16.03 93.14
CA GLU A 87 58.85 14.71 92.60
C GLU A 87 60.12 13.97 92.13
N THR A 88 60.08 12.63 92.12
CA THR A 88 61.18 11.83 91.55
C THR A 88 61.29 12.05 90.05
N LEU A 89 62.50 11.94 89.50
CA LEU A 89 62.75 12.02 88.05
C LEU A 89 61.88 11.02 87.26
N SER A 90 61.68 9.81 87.78
CA SER A 90 60.81 8.80 87.14
C SER A 90 59.35 9.25 87.03
N THR A 91 58.82 9.92 88.06
CA THR A 91 57.45 10.44 88.07
C THR A 91 57.29 11.60 87.09
N LEU A 92 58.27 12.51 87.08
CA LEU A 92 58.31 13.64 86.15
C LEU A 92 58.35 13.15 84.69
N PHE A 93 59.24 12.20 84.38
CA PHE A 93 59.31 11.61 83.03
C PHE A 93 58.05 10.82 82.65
N GLY A 94 57.42 10.13 83.60
CA GLY A 94 56.13 9.46 83.39
C GLY A 94 55.00 10.42 83.00
N LYS A 95 54.91 11.58 83.66
CA LYS A 95 53.94 12.64 83.33
C LYS A 95 54.24 13.27 81.97
N ILE A 96 55.50 13.60 81.69
CA ILE A 96 55.92 14.18 80.40
C ILE A 96 55.58 13.22 79.26
N LYS A 97 55.87 11.92 79.41
CA LYS A 97 55.50 10.89 78.42
C LYS A 97 54.00 10.85 78.18
N LYS A 98 53.16 10.92 79.21
CA LYS A 98 51.69 10.92 79.07
C LYS A 98 51.20 12.11 78.23
N PHE A 99 51.74 13.30 78.47
CA PHE A 99 51.45 14.47 77.63
C PHE A 99 51.84 14.23 76.16
N PHE A 100 53.02 13.67 75.88
CA PHE A 100 53.44 13.39 74.50
C PHE A 100 52.60 12.29 73.82
N THR A 101 52.28 11.19 74.51
CA THR A 101 51.44 10.10 73.97
C THR A 101 50.04 10.60 73.61
N ASP A 102 49.42 11.37 74.50
CA ASP A 102 48.05 11.86 74.28
C ASP A 102 48.04 12.97 73.22
N LEU A 103 48.98 13.92 73.25
CA LEU A 103 49.07 14.99 72.25
C LEU A 103 49.41 14.47 70.85
N LYS A 104 50.18 13.38 70.72
CA LYS A 104 50.43 12.73 69.43
C LYS A 104 49.11 12.22 68.81
N THR A 105 48.25 11.60 69.62
CA THR A 105 46.94 11.14 69.13
C THR A 105 46.07 12.32 68.69
N VAL A 106 46.03 13.40 69.46
CA VAL A 106 45.26 14.61 69.11
C VAL A 106 45.80 15.32 67.85
N ALA A 107 47.13 15.41 67.69
CA ALA A 107 47.77 16.14 66.59
C ALA A 107 47.53 15.53 65.19
N PHE A 108 47.24 14.23 65.11
CA PHE A 108 47.04 13.53 63.83
C PHE A 108 45.63 12.97 63.60
N THR A 109 44.79 12.88 64.64
CA THR A 109 43.41 12.36 64.52
C THR A 109 42.32 13.43 64.62
N GLY A 110 42.65 14.64 65.11
CA GLY A 110 41.69 15.74 65.26
C GLY A 110 40.67 15.56 66.38
N SER A 111 40.88 14.62 67.32
CA SER A 111 39.98 14.43 68.47
C SER A 111 40.32 15.40 69.61
N TYR A 112 39.67 16.56 69.64
CA TYR A 112 39.89 17.65 70.62
C TYR A 112 38.87 17.65 71.78
N THR A 113 38.31 16.49 72.14
CA THR A 113 37.19 16.42 73.11
C THR A 113 37.57 16.82 74.53
N ASP A 114 38.85 16.83 74.86
CA ASP A 114 39.38 17.12 76.20
C ASP A 114 40.22 18.42 76.27
N LEU A 115 40.14 19.27 75.24
CA LEU A 115 40.82 20.57 75.16
C LEU A 115 39.81 21.73 75.18
N SER A 116 40.05 22.73 76.04
CA SER A 116 39.35 24.02 76.02
C SER A 116 40.06 25.02 75.08
N ASN A 117 39.33 26.00 74.52
CA ASN A 117 39.82 27.02 73.57
C ASN A 117 40.26 26.49 72.18
N LYS A 118 39.48 25.58 71.58
CA LYS A 118 39.72 25.08 70.21
C LYS A 118 39.24 26.05 69.11
N PRO A 119 39.84 26.06 67.91
CA PRO A 119 39.29 26.76 66.75
C PRO A 119 37.92 26.17 66.36
N THR A 120 36.87 26.99 66.25
CA THR A 120 35.51 26.53 65.94
C THR A 120 35.22 26.30 64.46
N SER A 121 36.17 26.56 63.56
CA SER A 121 36.02 26.22 62.13
C SER A 121 37.36 26.14 61.42
N MET A 122 37.71 24.97 60.88
CA MET A 122 38.50 24.93 59.65
C MET A 122 37.51 24.97 58.48
N GLN A 123 37.23 26.17 57.97
CA GLN A 123 36.59 26.30 56.65
C GLN A 123 37.63 25.90 55.60
N ASN A 124 37.45 24.74 54.96
CA ASN A 124 38.19 24.44 53.74
C ASN A 124 37.64 25.37 52.63
N PRO A 125 38.45 26.18 51.92
CA PRO A 125 37.92 27.30 51.13
C PRO A 125 37.24 26.92 49.82
N ASN A 126 37.23 25.65 49.41
CA ASN A 126 36.68 25.26 48.11
C ASN A 126 35.67 24.13 48.27
N SER A 127 34.38 24.46 48.35
CA SER A 127 33.32 23.49 48.02
C SER A 127 33.48 23.10 46.55
N LEU A 128 33.57 21.81 46.25
CA LEU A 128 33.49 21.36 44.87
C LEU A 128 32.03 21.54 44.42
N THR A 129 31.81 22.51 43.54
CA THR A 129 30.51 22.73 42.90
C THR A 129 30.53 22.04 41.54
N LEU A 130 29.72 21.00 41.39
CA LEU A 130 29.50 20.35 40.10
C LEU A 130 28.21 20.90 39.50
N THR A 131 28.32 21.50 38.31
CA THR A 131 27.19 22.04 37.56
C THR A 131 27.02 21.25 36.27
N MET A 132 25.87 20.61 36.09
CA MET A 132 25.50 19.94 34.83
C MET A 132 24.04 20.26 34.50
N ASN A 133 23.76 20.60 33.24
CA ASN A 133 22.42 20.91 32.71
C ASN A 133 21.59 21.90 33.57
N GLY A 134 22.25 22.93 34.13
CA GLY A 134 21.58 24.00 34.88
C GLY A 134 21.27 23.71 36.35
N LEU A 135 21.52 22.48 36.84
CA LEU A 135 21.44 22.14 38.26
C LEU A 135 22.84 22.12 38.88
N SER A 136 22.98 22.72 40.05
CA SER A 136 24.23 22.75 40.81
C SER A 136 24.03 22.08 42.18
N SER A 137 25.04 21.35 42.63
CA SER A 137 25.11 20.82 43.99
C SER A 137 26.50 21.09 44.54
N SER A 138 26.56 21.62 45.76
CA SER A 138 27.79 21.90 46.48
C SER A 138 28.08 20.79 47.48
N TYR A 139 29.31 20.29 47.46
CA TYR A 139 29.80 19.35 48.47
C TYR A 139 30.83 20.05 49.36
N ASN A 140 30.58 20.02 50.68
CA ASN A 140 31.39 20.71 51.68
C ASN A 140 32.31 19.79 52.48
N GLY A 141 32.44 18.52 52.10
CA GLY A 141 33.38 17.58 52.74
C GLY A 141 32.92 16.99 54.08
N SER A 142 31.67 17.21 54.51
CA SER A 142 31.21 16.81 55.84
C SER A 142 30.89 15.31 56.02
N ALA A 143 30.62 14.55 54.95
CA ALA A 143 30.39 13.10 54.96
C ALA A 143 30.44 12.51 53.54
N THR A 144 30.68 11.20 53.36
CA THR A 144 30.61 10.54 52.03
C THR A 144 29.22 10.74 51.40
N ALA A 145 29.16 11.42 50.25
CA ALA A 145 27.93 11.67 49.50
C ALA A 145 27.98 10.98 48.13
N SER A 146 26.94 10.21 47.79
CA SER A 146 26.74 9.63 46.45
C SER A 146 25.46 10.22 45.85
N LYS A 147 25.53 10.76 44.63
CA LYS A 147 24.37 11.21 43.85
C LYS A 147 24.42 10.60 42.45
N SER A 148 23.28 10.06 41.99
CA SER A 148 23.11 9.55 40.63
C SER A 148 22.51 10.64 39.74
N TRP A 149 23.12 10.91 38.58
CA TRP A 149 22.63 11.83 37.56
C TRP A 149 22.05 11.04 36.40
N TYR A 150 20.83 11.34 35.97
CA TYR A 150 20.22 10.76 34.76
C TYR A 150 20.43 11.71 33.58
N ALA A 151 20.75 11.17 32.40
CA ALA A 151 20.76 11.94 31.16
C ALA A 151 19.34 12.50 30.88
N PRO A 152 19.20 13.72 30.33
CA PRO A 152 17.89 14.32 30.09
C PRO A 152 17.10 13.45 29.08
N THR A 153 15.96 12.93 29.52
CA THR A 153 15.05 12.06 28.74
C THR A 153 14.06 12.84 27.88
N SER A 154 14.06 14.18 27.95
CA SER A 154 13.03 15.05 27.36
C SER A 154 13.44 15.85 26.12
N VAL A 155 14.66 15.67 25.59
CA VAL A 155 15.21 16.46 24.45
C VAL A 155 15.49 15.63 23.18
N GLY A 156 14.75 14.55 22.96
CA GLY A 156 14.86 13.77 21.72
C GLY A 156 14.46 14.58 20.48
N THR A 157 15.11 14.32 19.33
CA THR A 157 14.70 14.85 18.03
C THR A 157 13.25 14.43 17.73
N ALA A 158 12.39 15.38 17.36
CA ALA A 158 10.97 15.13 17.10
C ALA A 158 10.78 13.94 16.13
N GLY A 159 9.98 12.95 16.54
CA GLY A 159 9.65 11.76 15.73
C GLY A 159 10.50 10.51 16.01
N TYR A 160 11.52 10.59 16.86
CA TYR A 160 12.34 9.44 17.26
C TYR A 160 11.76 8.75 18.51
N ASN A 161 11.74 7.42 18.54
CA ASN A 161 11.28 6.64 19.70
C ASN A 161 12.48 6.29 20.60
N LEU A 162 12.36 6.43 21.92
CA LEU A 162 13.41 5.98 22.84
C LEU A 162 13.39 4.44 22.93
N ILE A 163 14.49 3.77 22.56
CA ILE A 163 14.60 2.30 22.56
C ILE A 163 14.91 1.76 23.97
N SER A 164 15.71 2.48 24.74
CA SER A 164 16.07 2.07 26.11
C SER A 164 16.42 3.25 27.01
N ASN A 165 16.08 3.11 28.29
CA ASN A 165 16.45 4.02 29.37
C ASN A 165 17.33 3.28 30.39
N GLY A 166 18.43 2.69 29.91
CA GLY A 166 19.45 2.08 30.79
C GLY A 166 20.42 3.13 31.33
N SER A 167 21.34 2.74 32.20
CA SER A 167 22.40 3.55 32.81
C SER A 167 23.45 4.13 31.82
N GLY A 168 23.18 4.10 30.52
CA GLY A 168 24.02 4.62 29.44
C GLY A 168 23.35 5.76 28.67
N ALA A 169 24.00 6.24 27.61
CA ALA A 169 23.44 7.28 26.73
C ALA A 169 22.11 6.80 26.09
N PRO A 170 21.07 7.65 26.02
CA PRO A 170 19.78 7.27 25.45
C PRO A 170 19.93 6.86 23.97
N VAL A 171 19.44 5.67 23.62
CA VAL A 171 19.44 5.16 22.25
C VAL A 171 18.08 5.45 21.62
N TRP A 172 18.09 6.24 20.54
CA TRP A 172 16.88 6.67 19.84
C TRP A 172 16.69 5.88 18.54
N GLN A 173 15.52 5.30 18.32
CA GLN A 173 15.11 4.70 17.06
C GLN A 173 14.73 5.81 16.09
N GLN A 174 15.40 5.85 14.94
CA GLN A 174 14.91 6.60 13.80
C GLN A 174 13.52 6.07 13.40
N PRO A 175 12.58 6.95 12.99
CA PRO A 175 11.36 6.50 12.35
C PRO A 175 11.70 5.57 11.15
N PRO A 176 10.85 4.57 10.83
CA PRO A 176 11.11 3.64 9.72
C PRO A 176 10.97 4.28 8.33
N TYR A 177 10.94 5.62 8.27
CA TYR A 177 10.80 6.43 7.08
C TYR A 177 11.63 7.71 7.22
N ALA A 178 12.07 8.27 6.09
CA ALA A 178 12.69 9.59 6.03
C ALA A 178 11.66 10.66 5.71
N VAL A 179 11.94 11.93 6.05
CA VAL A 179 10.99 13.04 5.83
C VAL A 179 11.48 13.93 4.70
N CYS A 180 10.63 14.15 3.70
CA CYS A 180 10.84 15.12 2.63
C CYS A 180 10.05 16.41 2.93
N ASN A 181 10.77 17.50 3.17
CA ASN A 181 10.19 18.81 3.46
C ASN A 181 10.19 19.76 2.24
N THR A 182 10.53 19.27 1.05
CA THR A 182 10.53 20.08 -0.16
C THR A 182 9.10 20.57 -0.46
N SER A 183 8.95 21.87 -0.73
CA SER A 183 7.66 22.49 -1.12
C SER A 183 6.96 21.71 -2.23
N GLY A 184 5.62 21.71 -2.22
CA GLY A 184 4.79 21.05 -3.24
C GLY A 184 5.20 21.40 -4.67
N SER A 185 5.49 22.69 -4.89
CA SER A 185 5.69 23.28 -6.22
C SER A 185 7.07 23.00 -6.81
N THR A 186 8.00 22.54 -5.97
CA THR A 186 9.35 22.19 -6.38
C THR A 186 9.37 20.77 -6.97
N VAL A 187 9.92 20.64 -8.18
CA VAL A 187 10.01 19.37 -8.93
C VAL A 187 10.89 18.34 -8.22
N ALA A 188 12.08 18.77 -7.78
CA ALA A 188 13.07 17.92 -7.13
C ALA A 188 12.78 17.78 -5.64
N LYS A 189 12.31 16.60 -5.25
CA LYS A 189 12.12 16.19 -3.86
C LYS A 189 13.44 15.66 -3.33
N THR A 190 13.88 16.19 -2.20
CA THR A 190 15.16 15.82 -1.59
C THR A 190 14.93 15.16 -0.24
N VAL A 191 15.67 14.09 0.02
CA VAL A 191 15.62 13.37 1.29
C VAL A 191 17.00 12.84 1.64
N SER A 192 17.31 12.80 2.94
CA SER A 192 18.55 12.23 3.46
C SER A 192 18.24 10.99 4.29
N ILE A 193 18.92 9.89 3.98
CA ILE A 193 18.79 8.58 4.63
C ILE A 193 20.19 8.10 5.03
N THR A 194 20.41 7.82 6.31
CA THR A 194 21.71 7.34 6.79
C THR A 194 22.12 6.03 6.11
N ASN A 195 23.38 5.91 5.69
CA ASN A 195 23.95 4.71 5.04
C ASN A 195 23.25 4.26 3.74
N PHE A 196 22.54 5.16 3.06
CA PHE A 196 21.90 4.84 1.80
C PHE A 196 22.89 4.76 0.64
N LYS A 197 22.71 3.74 -0.21
CA LYS A 197 23.37 3.59 -1.50
C LYS A 197 22.32 3.28 -2.56
N LEU A 198 22.34 4.03 -3.67
CA LEU A 198 21.43 3.78 -4.79
C LEU A 198 21.86 2.53 -5.56
N VAL A 199 21.02 1.49 -5.52
CA VAL A 199 21.15 0.25 -6.31
C VAL A 199 19.77 -0.18 -6.79
N THR A 200 19.69 -0.86 -7.94
CA THR A 200 18.42 -1.41 -8.43
C THR A 200 17.79 -2.33 -7.38
N GLY A 201 16.50 -2.14 -7.11
CA GLY A 201 15.74 -2.85 -6.09
C GLY A 201 15.77 -2.22 -4.69
N VAL A 202 16.57 -1.17 -4.44
CA VAL A 202 16.59 -0.49 -3.14
C VAL A 202 15.22 0.09 -2.81
N ARG A 203 14.78 -0.08 -1.56
CA ARG A 203 13.50 0.40 -1.07
C ARG A 203 13.66 1.48 -0.01
N VAL A 204 12.85 2.52 -0.08
CA VAL A 204 12.85 3.64 0.89
C VAL A 204 11.42 4.01 1.26
N PHE A 205 11.18 4.32 2.52
CA PHE A 205 9.90 4.89 2.95
C PHE A 205 10.08 6.38 3.20
N ILE A 206 9.23 7.21 2.58
CA ILE A 206 9.36 8.67 2.65
C ILE A 206 8.02 9.26 3.07
N LYS A 207 8.04 10.05 4.14
CA LYS A 207 6.95 10.93 4.54
C LYS A 207 7.11 12.27 3.83
N PHE A 208 6.15 12.66 3.00
CA PHE A 208 6.16 13.99 2.39
C PHE A 208 5.38 14.98 3.25
N THR A 209 5.98 16.12 3.57
CA THR A 209 5.29 17.17 4.34
C THR A 209 4.21 17.86 3.50
N TYR A 210 4.43 17.99 2.19
CA TYR A 210 3.51 18.63 1.25
C TYR A 210 3.11 17.67 0.13
N ALA A 211 1.86 17.76 -0.32
CA ALA A 211 1.46 17.19 -1.60
C ALA A 211 2.27 17.84 -2.72
N HIS A 212 2.51 17.13 -3.81
CA HIS A 212 3.08 17.74 -5.00
C HIS A 212 2.03 18.62 -5.69
N ASP A 213 2.40 19.79 -6.22
CA ASP A 213 1.47 20.68 -6.93
C ASP A 213 2.15 21.39 -8.12
N SER A 214 3.27 20.83 -8.59
CA SER A 214 3.99 21.34 -9.75
C SER A 214 3.33 20.92 -11.06
N THR A 215 3.52 21.72 -12.11
CA THR A 215 3.11 21.39 -13.49
C THR A 215 4.10 20.45 -14.20
N THR A 216 5.05 19.86 -13.49
CA THR A 216 6.08 18.96 -14.03
C THR A 216 6.27 17.73 -13.15
N LYS A 217 6.61 16.58 -13.76
CA LYS A 217 6.77 15.29 -13.05
C LYS A 217 7.78 15.40 -11.90
N ALA A 218 7.37 15.00 -10.69
CA ALA A 218 8.26 14.97 -9.53
C ALA A 218 9.49 14.08 -9.76
N THR A 219 10.62 14.51 -9.22
CA THR A 219 11.84 13.71 -9.13
C THR A 219 12.23 13.52 -7.67
N LEU A 220 12.82 12.39 -7.33
CA LEU A 220 13.32 12.09 -5.99
C LEU A 220 14.84 11.94 -6.02
N ASN A 221 15.50 12.72 -5.18
CA ASN A 221 16.93 12.67 -4.94
C ASN A 221 17.19 12.26 -3.49
N VAL A 222 17.72 11.04 -3.31
CA VAL A 222 18.09 10.50 -2.00
C VAL A 222 19.60 10.66 -1.85
N ASN A 223 20.07 11.33 -0.79
CA ASN A 223 21.52 11.50 -0.50
C ASN A 223 22.35 12.05 -1.66
N ASN A 224 21.81 12.96 -2.48
CA ASN A 224 22.50 13.54 -3.63
C ASN A 224 22.98 12.50 -4.67
N THR A 225 22.33 11.34 -4.78
CA THR A 225 22.64 10.34 -5.83
C THR A 225 22.12 10.71 -7.22
N GLY A 226 21.64 11.95 -7.38
CA GLY A 226 21.01 12.47 -8.58
C GLY A 226 19.48 12.36 -8.51
N ALA A 227 18.80 13.38 -9.01
CA ALA A 227 17.34 13.40 -9.10
C ALA A 227 16.88 12.40 -10.15
N LYS A 228 16.04 11.44 -9.75
CA LYS A 228 15.43 10.45 -10.63
C LYS A 228 13.93 10.65 -10.66
N SER A 229 13.31 10.52 -11.82
CA SER A 229 11.87 10.64 -11.98
C SER A 229 11.13 9.62 -11.10
N ILE A 230 9.95 10.03 -10.63
CA ILE A 230 9.07 9.19 -9.82
C ILE A 230 7.93 8.67 -10.71
N ARG A 231 7.68 7.37 -10.69
CA ARG A 231 6.50 6.71 -11.27
C ARG A 231 5.79 5.88 -10.20
N TYR A 232 4.52 5.56 -10.40
CA TYR A 232 3.77 4.70 -9.47
C TYR A 232 3.89 3.20 -9.85
N LYS A 233 3.87 2.30 -8.86
CA LYS A 233 4.02 0.84 -9.02
C LYS A 233 2.73 0.17 -9.46
N GLY A 234 1.58 0.72 -9.10
CA GLY A 234 0.36 0.39 -9.82
C GLY A 234 0.40 1.11 -11.17
N TYR A 235 -0.08 0.42 -12.17
CA TYR A 235 -0.12 0.91 -13.54
C TYR A 235 -1.11 2.10 -13.59
N GLY A 236 -0.60 3.34 -13.55
CA GLY A 236 -1.40 4.55 -13.71
C GLY A 236 -2.49 4.79 -12.64
N VAL A 237 -2.25 4.53 -11.34
CA VAL A 237 -3.19 4.96 -10.28
C VAL A 237 -2.89 6.41 -9.90
N PHE A 238 -3.91 7.25 -10.02
CA PHE A 238 -3.86 8.68 -9.78
C PHE A 238 -4.38 8.99 -8.36
N LYS A 239 -3.72 9.91 -7.65
CA LYS A 239 -4.32 10.66 -6.53
C LYS A 239 -4.00 12.14 -6.70
N GLY A 240 -4.98 13.01 -6.49
CA GLY A 240 -4.77 14.46 -6.40
C GLY A 240 -4.94 15.23 -7.71
N TYR A 241 -6.07 15.93 -7.82
CA TYR A 241 -6.21 17.17 -8.59
C TYR A 241 -6.19 18.31 -7.57
N ASN A 242 -5.28 19.26 -7.72
CA ASN A 242 -5.37 20.57 -7.08
C ASN A 242 -4.83 21.61 -8.06
N GLY A 243 -5.69 22.08 -8.95
CA GLY A 243 -5.35 23.14 -9.89
C GLY A 243 -6.62 23.74 -10.47
N GLY A 244 -7.21 24.71 -9.76
CA GLY A 244 -8.43 25.40 -10.15
C GLY A 244 -8.34 26.07 -11.52
N GLY A 245 -9.48 26.09 -12.22
CA GLY A 245 -9.70 26.87 -13.44
C GLY A 245 -10.26 26.03 -14.58
N SER A 246 -11.39 26.48 -15.13
CA SER A 246 -12.20 25.82 -16.16
C SER A 246 -11.52 25.63 -17.53
N ASN A 247 -10.20 25.85 -17.67
CA ASN A 247 -9.52 25.94 -18.97
C ASN A 247 -7.97 25.77 -18.89
N SER A 248 -7.44 24.85 -18.08
CA SER A 248 -5.98 24.61 -18.05
C SER A 248 -5.53 23.71 -19.23
N THR A 249 -4.65 24.23 -20.08
CA THR A 249 -3.93 23.51 -21.15
C THR A 249 -2.66 22.82 -20.66
N ASP A 250 -2.37 22.87 -19.36
CA ASP A 250 -1.09 22.42 -18.82
C ASP A 250 -1.12 20.91 -18.58
N LYS A 251 -0.04 20.22 -18.98
CA LYS A 251 0.16 18.80 -18.68
C LYS A 251 0.26 18.64 -17.16
N GLN A 252 -0.79 18.13 -16.53
CA GLN A 252 -0.83 17.88 -15.09
C GLN A 252 -0.35 16.45 -14.83
N TYR A 253 0.66 16.32 -13.97
CA TYR A 253 1.25 15.03 -13.62
C TYR A 253 0.60 14.51 -12.33
N PRO A 254 0.28 13.20 -12.23
CA PRO A 254 -0.32 12.63 -11.03
C PRO A 254 0.52 12.94 -9.79
N ASN A 255 -0.13 13.40 -8.72
CA ASN A 255 0.50 13.35 -7.41
C ASN A 255 0.55 11.88 -6.96
N THR A 256 1.70 11.45 -6.46
CA THR A 256 1.85 10.07 -5.95
C THR A 256 1.71 10.00 -4.43
N TRP A 257 1.43 11.14 -3.76
CA TRP A 257 1.22 11.25 -2.32
C TRP A 257 0.43 12.51 -1.93
N GLU A 258 -0.20 12.45 -0.76
CA GLU A 258 -0.80 13.60 -0.07
C GLU A 258 0.15 14.24 0.96
N ALA A 259 -0.18 15.46 1.40
CA ALA A 259 0.54 16.11 2.49
C ALA A 259 0.47 15.25 3.78
N GLY A 260 1.64 14.91 4.33
CA GLY A 260 1.79 14.06 5.50
C GLY A 260 1.79 12.55 5.22
N GLU A 261 1.61 12.11 3.96
CA GLU A 261 1.56 10.68 3.60
C GLU A 261 2.96 10.05 3.58
N ILE A 262 3.04 8.77 4.01
CA ILE A 262 4.25 7.93 3.94
C ILE A 262 4.10 6.99 2.75
N VAL A 263 5.05 7.02 1.83
CA VAL A 263 5.05 6.21 0.60
C VAL A 263 6.32 5.37 0.52
N GLU A 264 6.18 4.09 0.18
CA GLU A 264 7.32 3.21 -0.16
C GLU A 264 7.76 3.48 -1.60
N PHE A 265 9.04 3.61 -1.87
CA PHE A 265 9.59 3.68 -3.24
C PHE A 265 10.59 2.56 -3.46
N ILE A 266 10.57 1.94 -4.64
CA ILE A 266 11.60 1.02 -5.12
C ILE A 266 12.32 1.65 -6.30
N TYR A 267 13.65 1.67 -6.30
CA TYR A 267 14.39 2.08 -7.50
C TYR A 267 14.47 0.93 -8.51
N ASP A 268 14.03 1.12 -9.76
CA ASP A 268 14.05 0.05 -10.79
C ASP A 268 15.32 0.04 -11.66
N GLY A 269 16.27 0.94 -11.39
CA GLY A 269 17.48 1.14 -12.19
C GLY A 269 17.41 2.38 -13.09
N THR A 270 16.22 2.95 -13.31
CA THR A 270 16.01 4.18 -14.08
C THR A 270 15.22 5.22 -13.28
N GLU A 271 14.08 4.82 -12.72
CA GLU A 271 13.13 5.67 -12.00
C GLU A 271 12.82 5.13 -10.59
N TRP A 272 12.28 5.98 -9.73
CA TRP A 272 11.70 5.57 -8.44
C TRP A 272 10.25 5.14 -8.63
N VAL A 273 9.88 4.00 -8.07
CA VAL A 273 8.56 3.39 -8.23
C VAL A 273 7.80 3.41 -6.90
N SER A 274 6.80 4.26 -6.73
CA SER A 274 6.00 4.35 -5.49
C SER A 274 5.03 3.18 -5.32
N ILE A 275 4.94 2.62 -4.11
CA ILE A 275 4.02 1.56 -3.73
C ILE A 275 3.09 2.14 -2.66
N LEU A 276 1.82 2.36 -3.00
CA LEU A 276 0.82 2.70 -2.00
C LEU A 276 0.23 1.39 -1.48
N GLU A 277 0.49 1.06 -0.21
CA GLU A 277 -0.10 -0.12 0.45
C GLU A 277 -1.63 -0.02 0.62
N LYS A 278 -2.26 1.16 0.40
CA LYS A 278 -3.64 1.44 0.82
C LYS A 278 -4.75 1.42 -0.25
N ARG A 279 -4.45 1.29 -1.55
CA ARG A 279 -5.49 0.90 -2.54
C ARG A 279 -5.24 -0.54 -2.96
N LYS A 280 -5.84 -1.49 -2.24
CA LYS A 280 -6.02 -2.85 -2.78
C LYS A 280 -6.90 -2.69 -4.01
N ILE A 281 -6.31 -2.79 -5.21
CA ILE A 281 -7.08 -2.84 -6.46
C ILE A 281 -8.10 -3.96 -6.29
N ASP A 282 -9.39 -3.64 -6.46
CA ASP A 282 -10.40 -4.67 -6.56
C ASP A 282 -10.28 -5.33 -7.92
N HIS A 283 -9.55 -6.44 -7.99
CA HIS A 283 -9.34 -7.19 -9.22
C HIS A 283 -10.64 -7.70 -9.88
N ARG A 284 -11.81 -7.58 -9.21
CA ARG A 284 -13.12 -7.87 -9.80
C ARG A 284 -13.78 -6.66 -10.46
N ASN A 285 -13.42 -5.45 -10.04
CA ASN A 285 -14.02 -4.18 -10.47
C ASN A 285 -12.90 -3.16 -10.66
N ILE A 286 -12.18 -3.26 -11.78
CA ILE A 286 -11.08 -2.33 -12.07
C ILE A 286 -11.66 -1.12 -12.78
N VAL A 287 -11.37 0.06 -12.26
CA VAL A 287 -11.92 1.31 -12.79
C VAL A 287 -10.91 2.04 -13.67
N VAL A 288 -11.30 2.36 -14.90
CA VAL A 288 -10.48 3.09 -15.87
C VAL A 288 -11.11 4.45 -16.16
N GLY A 289 -10.30 5.51 -16.09
CA GLY A 289 -10.68 6.87 -16.48
C GLY A 289 -9.95 7.36 -17.71
N THR A 290 -10.37 8.52 -18.25
CA THR A 290 -9.66 9.22 -19.32
C THR A 290 -9.71 10.72 -19.09
N ILE A 291 -8.66 11.43 -19.54
CA ILE A 291 -8.65 12.91 -19.58
C ILE A 291 -9.48 13.48 -20.74
N ASN A 292 -9.89 12.64 -21.71
CA ASN A 292 -10.64 13.04 -22.88
C ASN A 292 -12.16 13.00 -22.60
N VAL A 293 -12.63 13.96 -21.81
CA VAL A 293 -14.03 14.12 -21.43
C VAL A 293 -14.69 15.19 -22.31
N ASP A 294 -15.87 14.91 -22.87
CA ASP A 294 -16.56 15.72 -23.88
C ASP A 294 -16.54 17.24 -23.60
N GLY A 295 -15.63 17.96 -24.27
CA GLY A 295 -15.53 19.43 -24.22
C GLY A 295 -14.96 20.03 -22.93
N TYR A 296 -14.70 19.22 -21.91
CA TYR A 296 -14.15 19.66 -20.62
C TYR A 296 -12.97 18.77 -20.21
N ARG A 297 -11.78 19.35 -20.03
CA ARG A 297 -10.64 18.66 -19.40
C ARG A 297 -10.78 18.63 -17.86
N ILE A 298 -11.94 18.21 -17.35
CA ILE A 298 -12.06 17.95 -15.91
C ILE A 298 -12.16 16.44 -15.76
N PRO A 299 -11.04 15.74 -15.50
CA PRO A 299 -11.08 14.31 -15.27
C PRO A 299 -12.08 14.00 -14.13
N PRO A 300 -12.78 12.86 -14.18
CA PRO A 300 -13.62 12.41 -13.07
C PRO A 300 -12.79 12.41 -11.78
N SER A 301 -13.45 12.57 -10.63
CA SER A 301 -12.79 12.51 -9.31
C SER A 301 -11.80 11.33 -9.27
N ILE A 302 -10.52 11.67 -9.24
CA ILE A 302 -9.38 10.76 -9.27
C ILE A 302 -9.38 9.78 -8.06
N ASN A 303 -10.25 10.05 -7.08
CA ASN A 303 -10.40 9.23 -5.90
C ASN A 303 -10.96 7.82 -6.18
N ASP A 304 -11.61 7.61 -7.34
CA ASP A 304 -12.32 6.38 -7.68
C ASP A 304 -11.83 5.77 -9.02
N VAL A 305 -10.57 5.98 -9.39
CA VAL A 305 -9.97 5.45 -10.63
C VAL A 305 -8.70 4.67 -10.32
N ASP A 306 -8.58 3.46 -10.91
CA ASP A 306 -7.42 2.58 -10.78
C ASP A 306 -6.42 2.78 -11.93
N PHE A 307 -6.89 3.00 -13.16
CA PHE A 307 -6.06 3.22 -14.36
C PHE A 307 -6.56 4.45 -15.11
N MET A 308 -5.70 5.25 -15.73
CA MET A 308 -6.20 6.40 -16.49
C MET A 308 -5.43 6.74 -17.76
N CYS A 309 -6.23 6.91 -18.79
CA CYS A 309 -5.84 7.10 -20.18
C CYS A 309 -5.46 8.57 -20.48
N GLY A 310 -4.63 8.74 -21.51
CA GLY A 310 -4.14 10.06 -21.97
C GLY A 310 -3.08 10.71 -21.08
N ILE A 311 -2.50 9.96 -20.15
CA ILE A 311 -1.44 10.42 -19.25
C ILE A 311 -0.16 9.59 -19.48
N ASP A 312 1.00 10.17 -19.19
CA ASP A 312 2.33 9.56 -19.31
C ASP A 312 2.75 9.12 -20.74
N GLY A 313 2.04 9.59 -21.77
CA GLY A 313 2.37 9.34 -23.17
C GLY A 313 2.01 7.94 -23.67
N LYS A 314 1.37 7.11 -22.83
CA LYS A 314 0.77 5.83 -23.24
C LYS A 314 -0.52 6.06 -24.02
N SER A 315 -0.83 5.18 -24.97
CA SER A 315 -2.13 5.17 -25.63
C SER A 315 -3.21 4.64 -24.68
N ASP A 316 -4.47 4.98 -24.97
CA ASP A 316 -5.62 4.48 -24.21
C ASP A 316 -5.69 2.94 -24.27
N VAL A 317 -5.31 2.35 -25.41
CA VAL A 317 -5.24 0.88 -25.60
C VAL A 317 -4.23 0.24 -24.65
N GLU A 318 -3.04 0.82 -24.48
CA GLU A 318 -2.03 0.30 -23.56
C GLU A 318 -2.55 0.33 -22.11
N VAL A 319 -3.18 1.42 -21.71
CA VAL A 319 -3.73 1.57 -20.34
C VAL A 319 -4.90 0.59 -20.10
N ILE A 320 -5.82 0.46 -21.06
CA ILE A 320 -6.94 -0.49 -20.95
C ILE A 320 -6.42 -1.92 -20.93
N GLN A 321 -5.42 -2.26 -21.75
CA GLN A 321 -4.81 -3.59 -21.74
C GLN A 321 -4.11 -3.89 -20.40
N GLU A 322 -3.45 -2.90 -19.79
CA GLU A 322 -2.89 -3.03 -18.44
C GLU A 322 -3.98 -3.28 -17.39
N ALA A 323 -5.12 -2.59 -17.48
CA ALA A 323 -6.27 -2.81 -16.61
C ALA A 323 -6.84 -4.24 -16.76
N ILE A 324 -6.95 -4.74 -18.00
CA ILE A 324 -7.37 -6.11 -18.30
C ILE A 324 -6.35 -7.12 -17.75
N ASN A 325 -5.05 -6.88 -17.91
CA ASN A 325 -4.01 -7.79 -17.40
C ASN A 325 -3.97 -7.82 -15.85
N ALA A 326 -4.41 -6.75 -15.19
CA ALA A 326 -4.53 -6.70 -13.73
C ALA A 326 -5.82 -7.34 -13.19
N SER A 327 -6.77 -7.67 -14.07
CA SER A 327 -8.09 -8.18 -13.71
C SER A 327 -8.09 -9.69 -13.41
N ARG A 328 -9.25 -10.24 -13.04
CA ARG A 328 -9.46 -11.68 -12.79
C ARG A 328 -10.53 -12.26 -13.71
N ASN A 329 -10.64 -13.58 -13.77
CA ASN A 329 -11.70 -14.25 -14.54
C ASN A 329 -13.11 -13.75 -14.18
N GLY A 330 -13.92 -13.44 -15.20
CA GLY A 330 -15.31 -13.00 -15.03
C GLY A 330 -15.46 -11.65 -14.31
N SER A 331 -14.36 -10.89 -14.23
CA SER A 331 -14.36 -9.53 -13.71
C SER A 331 -14.83 -8.53 -14.78
N ARG A 332 -15.02 -7.28 -14.37
CA ARG A 332 -15.36 -6.18 -15.28
C ARG A 332 -14.36 -5.04 -15.19
N ILE A 333 -14.13 -4.42 -16.34
CA ILE A 333 -13.47 -3.12 -16.45
C ILE A 333 -14.56 -2.05 -16.47
N ILE A 334 -14.54 -1.16 -15.48
CA ILE A 334 -15.49 -0.07 -15.33
C ILE A 334 -14.90 1.17 -15.99
N LEU A 335 -15.46 1.59 -17.11
CA LEU A 335 -15.07 2.81 -17.81
C LEU A 335 -15.85 4.00 -17.26
N LYS A 336 -15.12 5.03 -16.82
CA LYS A 336 -15.72 6.33 -16.48
C LYS A 336 -16.12 7.08 -17.74
N ARG A 337 -17.03 8.04 -17.61
CA ARG A 337 -17.41 8.97 -18.69
C ARG A 337 -16.17 9.50 -19.41
N GLY A 338 -16.21 9.48 -20.74
CA GLY A 338 -15.16 10.01 -21.61
C GLY A 338 -15.07 9.26 -22.93
N LYS A 339 -14.16 9.71 -23.79
CA LYS A 339 -13.84 9.10 -25.08
C LYS A 339 -12.52 8.34 -24.97
N TYR A 340 -12.55 7.05 -25.28
CA TYR A 340 -11.40 6.15 -25.27
C TYR A 340 -11.02 5.81 -26.71
N SER A 341 -9.79 6.13 -27.10
CA SER A 341 -9.28 5.84 -28.44
C SER A 341 -8.84 4.38 -28.56
N ILE A 342 -9.45 3.62 -29.45
CA ILE A 342 -9.11 2.22 -29.72
C ILE A 342 -8.41 2.18 -31.08
N ASP A 343 -7.09 2.29 -31.06
CA ASP A 343 -6.23 2.40 -32.25
C ASP A 343 -5.31 1.21 -32.49
N ALA A 344 -5.36 0.22 -31.61
CA ALA A 344 -4.65 -1.04 -31.67
C ALA A 344 -5.50 -2.15 -31.03
N PRO A 345 -5.13 -3.43 -31.21
CA PRO A 345 -5.85 -4.54 -30.61
C PRO A 345 -5.83 -4.53 -29.07
N ILE A 346 -7.00 -4.71 -28.46
CA ILE A 346 -7.22 -5.05 -27.06
C ILE A 346 -7.59 -6.53 -26.99
N TYR A 347 -6.81 -7.30 -26.25
CA TYR A 347 -6.98 -8.73 -26.09
C TYR A 347 -7.60 -9.04 -24.72
N MET A 348 -8.86 -9.45 -24.74
CA MET A 348 -9.62 -9.94 -23.59
C MET A 348 -9.69 -11.47 -23.63
N TYR A 349 -8.51 -12.11 -23.66
CA TYR A 349 -8.36 -13.56 -23.81
C TYR A 349 -8.11 -14.24 -22.47
N GLY A 350 -8.69 -15.43 -22.28
CA GLY A 350 -8.35 -16.33 -21.18
C GLY A 350 -9.28 -16.20 -19.97
N GLY A 351 -9.59 -17.34 -19.35
CA GLY A 351 -10.36 -17.43 -18.11
C GLY A 351 -9.64 -16.89 -16.86
N ASN A 352 -8.81 -15.85 -16.99
CA ASN A 352 -8.17 -15.10 -15.91
C ASN A 352 -8.30 -13.58 -16.09
N HIS A 353 -8.88 -13.09 -17.20
CA HIS A 353 -9.09 -11.67 -17.46
C HIS A 353 -10.57 -11.30 -17.42
N ALA A 354 -10.85 -10.01 -17.39
CA ALA A 354 -12.18 -9.43 -17.54
C ALA A 354 -12.77 -9.80 -18.89
N ASP A 355 -14.04 -10.18 -18.90
CA ASP A 355 -14.85 -10.46 -20.08
C ASP A 355 -15.90 -9.36 -20.33
N LYS A 356 -16.02 -8.40 -19.41
CA LYS A 356 -16.99 -7.31 -19.44
C LYS A 356 -16.32 -5.95 -19.44
N LEU A 357 -16.72 -5.10 -20.39
CA LEU A 357 -16.56 -3.66 -20.32
C LEU A 357 -17.89 -3.05 -19.87
N PHE A 358 -17.86 -2.23 -18.82
CA PHE A 358 -19.03 -1.65 -18.17
C PHE A 358 -18.87 -0.13 -18.04
N GLY A 359 -19.83 0.65 -18.52
CA GLY A 359 -19.89 2.08 -18.24
C GLY A 359 -20.49 2.36 -16.87
N GLU A 360 -19.84 3.20 -16.07
CA GLU A 360 -20.26 3.47 -14.68
C GLU A 360 -21.67 4.07 -14.58
N GLN A 361 -22.04 4.96 -15.50
CA GLN A 361 -23.32 5.68 -15.50
C GLN A 361 -24.09 5.41 -16.79
N ALA A 362 -25.40 5.18 -16.66
CA ALA A 362 -26.28 4.90 -17.78
C ALA A 362 -26.58 6.13 -18.66
N THR A 363 -26.53 7.35 -18.10
CA THR A 363 -26.90 8.59 -18.82
C THR A 363 -25.72 9.27 -19.50
N ASP A 364 -24.52 9.09 -18.97
CA ASP A 364 -23.26 9.67 -19.47
C ASP A 364 -22.30 8.54 -19.86
N VAL A 365 -22.72 7.75 -20.85
CA VAL A 365 -22.01 6.52 -21.24
C VAL A 365 -20.61 6.83 -21.80
N PRO A 366 -19.57 6.09 -21.39
CA PRO A 366 -18.26 6.14 -22.03
C PRO A 366 -18.35 5.73 -23.50
N LYS A 367 -17.51 6.34 -24.33
CA LYS A 367 -17.48 6.10 -25.77
C LYS A 367 -16.16 5.47 -26.19
N LEU A 368 -16.23 4.31 -26.81
CA LEU A 368 -15.10 3.65 -27.46
C LEU A 368 -15.04 4.12 -28.92
N ASN A 369 -13.96 4.80 -29.30
CA ASN A 369 -13.79 5.31 -30.66
C ASN A 369 -12.75 4.45 -31.38
N PHE A 370 -13.21 3.62 -32.31
CA PHE A 370 -12.34 2.74 -33.08
C PHE A 370 -11.65 3.50 -34.22
N SER A 371 -10.42 3.10 -34.54
CA SER A 371 -9.69 3.54 -35.74
C SER A 371 -9.18 2.33 -36.54
N ASN A 372 -8.42 2.57 -37.62
CA ASN A 372 -8.07 1.55 -38.64
C ASN A 372 -7.35 0.29 -38.11
N ASN A 373 -6.77 0.27 -36.92
CA ASN A 373 -6.19 -0.94 -36.32
C ASN A 373 -6.83 -1.32 -34.97
N GLY A 374 -7.88 -0.60 -34.58
CA GLY A 374 -8.61 -0.84 -33.34
C GLY A 374 -9.49 -2.07 -33.42
N ILE A 375 -9.30 -2.99 -32.48
CA ILE A 375 -10.16 -4.17 -32.31
C ILE A 375 -10.21 -4.56 -30.84
N ILE A 376 -11.37 -5.00 -30.35
CA ILE A 376 -11.52 -5.69 -29.06
C ILE A 376 -11.84 -7.15 -29.36
N THR A 377 -10.98 -8.06 -28.94
CA THR A 377 -11.11 -9.48 -29.27
C THR A 377 -10.90 -10.39 -28.07
N SER A 378 -11.64 -11.51 -28.05
CA SER A 378 -11.42 -12.62 -27.13
C SER A 378 -10.29 -13.57 -27.57
N ARG A 379 -9.71 -13.31 -28.74
CA ARG A 379 -8.54 -13.99 -29.29
C ARG A 379 -7.29 -13.60 -28.49
N SER A 380 -6.31 -14.49 -28.37
CA SER A 380 -5.01 -14.10 -27.81
C SER A 380 -4.14 -13.40 -28.87
N SER A 381 -3.01 -12.84 -28.46
CA SER A 381 -2.07 -12.20 -29.39
C SER A 381 -1.30 -13.18 -30.30
N SER A 382 -1.49 -14.50 -30.16
CA SER A 382 -0.83 -15.49 -31.04
C SER A 382 -1.58 -15.67 -32.35
N SER A 383 -0.85 -15.78 -33.46
CA SER A 383 -1.38 -15.90 -34.84
C SER A 383 -2.44 -16.99 -35.02
N ASP A 384 -2.34 -18.09 -34.28
CA ASP A 384 -3.16 -19.29 -34.49
C ASP A 384 -4.33 -19.39 -33.48
N SER A 385 -4.49 -18.38 -32.63
CA SER A 385 -5.48 -18.44 -31.56
C SER A 385 -6.90 -18.32 -32.08
N LYS A 386 -7.84 -19.05 -31.45
CA LYS A 386 -9.26 -18.99 -31.76
C LYS A 386 -9.97 -18.07 -30.79
N VAL A 387 -11.03 -17.40 -31.25
CA VAL A 387 -12.00 -16.77 -30.36
C VAL A 387 -12.57 -17.82 -29.41
N SER A 388 -12.47 -17.57 -28.11
CA SER A 388 -12.76 -18.59 -27.09
C SER A 388 -13.71 -18.12 -25.99
N TYR A 389 -13.88 -16.82 -25.80
CA TYR A 389 -14.61 -16.27 -24.65
C TYR A 389 -15.71 -15.28 -25.07
N PRO A 390 -16.81 -15.20 -24.31
CA PRO A 390 -17.82 -14.19 -24.53
C PRO A 390 -17.27 -12.79 -24.19
N LEU A 391 -17.80 -11.76 -24.84
CA LEU A 391 -17.56 -10.36 -24.47
C LEU A 391 -18.88 -9.67 -24.14
N TYR A 392 -18.88 -8.91 -23.06
CA TYR A 392 -20.03 -8.15 -22.58
C TYR A 392 -19.73 -6.65 -22.65
N PHE A 393 -20.62 -5.90 -23.28
CA PHE A 393 -20.59 -4.45 -23.34
C PHE A 393 -21.88 -3.93 -22.72
N GLU A 394 -21.74 -3.23 -21.58
CA GLU A 394 -22.88 -2.78 -20.79
C GLU A 394 -22.76 -1.29 -20.49
N ASN A 395 -23.78 -0.48 -20.81
CA ASN A 395 -23.76 0.98 -20.68
C ASN A 395 -22.60 1.65 -21.45
N ILE A 396 -22.32 1.22 -22.69
CA ILE A 396 -21.19 1.71 -23.49
C ILE A 396 -21.67 2.23 -24.84
N GLY A 397 -21.15 3.41 -25.24
CA GLY A 397 -21.21 3.90 -26.62
C GLY A 397 -20.00 3.44 -27.44
N MET A 398 -20.18 3.16 -28.73
CA MET A 398 -19.14 2.69 -29.64
C MET A 398 -19.26 3.39 -31.00
N GLU A 399 -18.21 4.07 -31.42
CA GLU A 399 -18.06 4.58 -32.80
C GLU A 399 -17.16 3.60 -33.56
N LEU A 400 -17.80 2.76 -34.38
CA LEU A 400 -17.18 1.69 -35.15
C LEU A 400 -16.60 2.21 -36.47
N MET A 401 -15.66 1.46 -37.03
CA MET A 401 -15.09 1.66 -38.36
C MET A 401 -15.57 0.57 -39.33
N PRO A 402 -15.51 0.76 -40.66
CA PRO A 402 -15.97 -0.24 -41.63
C PRO A 402 -14.97 -1.40 -41.82
N GLN A 403 -14.54 -1.97 -40.71
CA GLN A 403 -13.58 -3.06 -40.56
C GLN A 403 -13.82 -3.74 -39.21
N LEU A 404 -13.27 -4.93 -39.01
CA LEU A 404 -13.45 -5.70 -37.78
C LEU A 404 -13.03 -4.93 -36.52
N CYS A 405 -14.02 -4.52 -35.72
CA CYS A 405 -13.85 -3.79 -34.46
C CYS A 405 -14.05 -4.70 -33.25
N ILE A 406 -14.93 -5.71 -33.33
CA ILE A 406 -15.26 -6.59 -32.21
C ILE A 406 -15.29 -8.05 -32.67
N GLU A 407 -14.56 -8.93 -32.00
CA GLU A 407 -14.48 -10.36 -32.35
C GLU A 407 -14.55 -11.27 -31.10
N ALA A 408 -15.56 -12.15 -31.01
CA ALA A 408 -15.70 -13.06 -29.86
C ALA A 408 -16.44 -14.38 -30.16
N THR A 409 -16.57 -15.27 -29.15
CA THR A 409 -17.47 -16.43 -29.27
C THR A 409 -18.93 -16.03 -29.15
N ASN A 410 -19.27 -15.31 -28.09
CA ASN A 410 -20.57 -14.66 -27.94
C ASN A 410 -20.35 -13.18 -27.65
N ILE A 411 -21.22 -12.31 -28.15
CA ILE A 411 -21.16 -10.88 -27.92
C ILE A 411 -22.51 -10.44 -27.33
N TYR A 412 -22.45 -9.71 -26.22
CA TYR A 412 -23.62 -9.23 -25.48
C TYR A 412 -23.59 -7.72 -25.37
N PHE A 413 -24.61 -7.07 -25.91
CA PHE A 413 -24.89 -5.65 -25.78
C PHE A 413 -26.07 -5.45 -24.83
N ASP A 414 -25.84 -4.75 -23.72
CA ASP A 414 -26.83 -4.45 -22.69
C ASP A 414 -26.84 -2.95 -22.41
N ASN A 415 -27.89 -2.24 -22.81
CA ASN A 415 -27.90 -0.78 -22.86
C ASN A 415 -26.64 -0.20 -23.54
N ALA A 416 -26.25 -0.78 -24.68
CA ALA A 416 -25.08 -0.38 -25.44
C ALA A 416 -25.49 0.25 -26.78
N TYR A 417 -24.74 1.24 -27.23
CA TYR A 417 -25.05 2.02 -28.43
C TYR A 417 -23.88 1.95 -29.40
N SER A 418 -24.08 1.39 -30.58
CA SER A 418 -23.06 1.32 -31.62
C SER A 418 -23.46 2.12 -32.84
N ARG A 419 -22.52 2.91 -33.36
CA ARG A 419 -22.69 3.68 -34.58
C ARG A 419 -21.57 3.38 -35.56
N LEU A 420 -21.92 3.23 -36.82
CA LEU A 420 -20.98 3.22 -37.94
C LEU A 420 -21.39 4.33 -38.90
N ASP A 421 -20.50 5.29 -39.17
CA ASP A 421 -20.76 6.38 -40.11
C ASP A 421 -19.67 6.38 -41.20
N VAL A 422 -20.04 5.98 -42.42
CA VAL A 422 -19.13 5.89 -43.57
C VAL A 422 -19.32 7.12 -44.46
N THR A 423 -18.39 8.07 -44.38
CA THR A 423 -18.52 9.41 -44.96
C THR A 423 -17.82 9.62 -46.30
N THR A 424 -16.83 8.80 -46.67
CA THR A 424 -16.00 8.94 -47.87
C THR A 424 -15.70 7.56 -48.48
N ALA A 425 -15.14 7.50 -49.70
CA ALA A 425 -14.70 6.28 -50.39
C ALA A 425 -13.67 5.47 -49.58
N GLN A 426 -14.14 4.78 -48.55
CA GLN A 426 -13.36 3.83 -47.76
C GLN A 426 -13.57 2.46 -48.41
N SER A 427 -12.46 1.74 -48.62
CA SER A 427 -12.55 0.32 -48.94
C SER A 427 -13.21 -0.36 -47.73
N LEU A 428 -14.44 -0.84 -47.90
CA LEU A 428 -15.13 -1.61 -46.87
C LEU A 428 -14.30 -2.86 -46.59
N GLY A 429 -13.55 -2.85 -45.48
CA GLY A 429 -12.49 -3.83 -45.24
C GLY A 429 -13.05 -5.17 -44.76
N SER A 430 -13.96 -5.14 -43.79
CA SER A 430 -14.58 -6.33 -43.20
C SER A 430 -15.81 -5.96 -42.35
N THR A 431 -16.57 -7.00 -41.96
CA THR A 431 -17.69 -6.88 -41.03
C THR A 431 -17.21 -6.37 -39.66
N PRO A 432 -17.83 -5.33 -39.10
CA PRO A 432 -17.32 -4.65 -37.91
C PRO A 432 -17.55 -5.44 -36.62
N ILE A 433 -18.59 -6.27 -36.57
CA ILE A 433 -18.88 -7.13 -35.42
C ILE A 433 -18.95 -8.57 -35.89
N LYS A 434 -18.07 -9.42 -35.34
CA LYS A 434 -18.03 -10.85 -35.66
C LYS A 434 -18.14 -11.71 -34.41
N SER A 435 -19.20 -12.49 -34.34
CA SER A 435 -19.40 -13.52 -33.32
C SER A 435 -19.34 -14.90 -33.98
N SER A 436 -18.55 -15.82 -33.45
CA SER A 436 -18.59 -17.22 -33.94
C SER A 436 -19.81 -18.00 -33.42
N GLY A 437 -20.52 -17.45 -32.43
CA GLY A 437 -21.70 -18.02 -31.79
C GLY A 437 -22.84 -17.01 -31.79
N LEU A 438 -23.23 -16.59 -30.58
CA LEU A 438 -24.38 -15.70 -30.34
C LEU A 438 -23.98 -14.22 -30.45
N PHE A 439 -24.78 -13.43 -31.16
CA PHE A 439 -24.86 -11.99 -30.96
C PHE A 439 -26.18 -11.66 -30.25
N LYS A 440 -26.11 -10.99 -29.10
CA LYS A 440 -27.27 -10.65 -28.28
C LYS A 440 -27.33 -9.17 -27.96
N MET A 441 -28.50 -8.56 -28.11
CA MET A 441 -28.75 -7.15 -27.82
C MET A 441 -30.06 -6.98 -27.02
N LYS A 442 -30.02 -6.20 -25.92
CA LYS A 442 -31.18 -5.97 -25.04
C LYS A 442 -31.19 -4.61 -24.32
N ASN A 443 -32.28 -4.31 -23.62
CA ASN A 443 -32.43 -3.21 -22.66
C ASN A 443 -32.17 -1.82 -23.28
N GLY A 444 -32.88 -1.49 -24.35
CA GLY A 444 -32.77 -0.21 -25.05
C GLY A 444 -31.46 -0.01 -25.83
N SER A 445 -30.70 -1.08 -26.07
CA SER A 445 -29.49 -1.02 -26.90
C SER A 445 -29.82 -0.58 -28.34
N SER A 446 -28.85 0.01 -29.02
CA SER A 446 -29.02 0.43 -30.41
C SER A 446 -27.82 0.13 -31.30
N ILE A 447 -28.11 -0.15 -32.57
CA ILE A 447 -27.13 -0.17 -33.64
C ILE A 447 -27.62 0.75 -34.76
N ASP A 448 -26.78 1.71 -35.15
CA ASP A 448 -27.02 2.62 -36.26
C ASP A 448 -25.89 2.51 -37.29
N PHE A 449 -26.19 1.93 -38.46
CA PHE A 449 -25.27 1.83 -39.57
C PHE A 449 -25.67 2.80 -40.67
N TRP A 450 -24.82 3.78 -40.91
CA TRP A 450 -25.05 4.83 -41.89
C TRP A 450 -23.92 4.86 -42.92
N ILE A 451 -24.26 4.59 -44.17
CA ILE A 451 -23.39 4.82 -45.32
C ILE A 451 -23.87 6.07 -46.05
N ARG A 452 -23.05 7.13 -46.06
CA ARG A 452 -23.39 8.41 -46.71
C ARG A 452 -23.08 8.45 -48.19
N SER A 453 -22.00 7.78 -48.62
CA SER A 453 -21.61 7.66 -50.02
C SER A 453 -20.56 6.56 -50.18
N SER A 454 -20.53 5.93 -51.37
CA SER A 454 -19.50 4.99 -51.79
C SER A 454 -19.15 5.23 -53.27
N SER A 455 -17.91 4.94 -53.65
CA SER A 455 -17.44 4.97 -55.05
C SER A 455 -17.30 3.57 -55.66
N SER A 456 -17.63 2.51 -54.92
CA SER A 456 -17.51 1.11 -55.33
C SER A 456 -18.75 0.33 -54.90
N TYR A 457 -18.98 -0.82 -55.55
CA TYR A 457 -20.03 -1.77 -55.16
C TYR A 457 -19.94 -2.15 -53.67
N ILE A 458 -21.03 -1.99 -52.91
CA ILE A 458 -21.05 -2.25 -51.46
C ILE A 458 -22.06 -3.34 -51.07
N CYS A 459 -21.70 -4.63 -51.15
CA CYS A 459 -22.40 -5.65 -50.36
C CYS A 459 -21.80 -5.71 -48.96
N TYR A 460 -22.20 -4.78 -48.10
CA TYR A 460 -21.64 -4.67 -46.75
C TYR A 460 -22.47 -5.46 -45.75
N CYS A 461 -21.79 -6.15 -44.82
CA CYS A 461 -22.41 -6.87 -43.72
C CYS A 461 -21.96 -6.26 -42.40
N GLY A 462 -22.90 -5.78 -41.59
CA GLY A 462 -22.62 -5.13 -40.32
C GLY A 462 -22.38 -6.10 -39.15
N ILE A 463 -22.98 -7.29 -39.18
CA ILE A 463 -22.79 -8.34 -38.17
C ILE A 463 -22.73 -9.72 -38.81
N ASP A 464 -21.70 -10.50 -38.46
CA ASP A 464 -21.58 -11.92 -38.81
C ASP A 464 -21.70 -12.76 -37.53
N CYS A 465 -22.70 -13.63 -37.47
CA CYS A 465 -22.98 -14.53 -36.35
C CYS A 465 -23.73 -15.79 -36.78
N THR A 466 -23.73 -16.83 -35.94
CA THR A 466 -24.49 -18.07 -36.17
C THR A 466 -25.86 -18.04 -35.50
N LYS A 467 -25.99 -17.30 -34.40
CA LYS A 467 -27.26 -17.07 -33.71
C LYS A 467 -27.42 -15.59 -33.36
N ILE A 468 -28.63 -15.06 -33.52
CA ILE A 468 -28.98 -13.70 -33.13
C ILE A 468 -30.18 -13.63 -32.18
N GLU A 469 -30.07 -12.82 -31.13
CA GLU A 469 -31.16 -12.53 -30.20
C GLU A 469 -31.22 -11.02 -29.93
N ILE A 470 -32.19 -10.33 -30.52
CA ILE A 470 -32.42 -8.90 -30.27
C ILE A 470 -33.78 -8.75 -29.59
N ASP A 471 -33.81 -8.01 -28.48
CA ASP A 471 -35.00 -7.78 -27.67
C ASP A 471 -35.02 -6.34 -27.14
N ASP A 472 -36.18 -5.68 -27.07
CA ASP A 472 -36.31 -4.32 -26.51
C ASP A 472 -35.18 -3.37 -26.97
N SER A 473 -34.92 -3.30 -28.27
CA SER A 473 -33.75 -2.60 -28.81
C SER A 473 -34.05 -1.97 -30.17
N SER A 474 -33.06 -1.30 -30.76
CA SER A 474 -33.23 -0.65 -32.07
C SER A 474 -32.11 -0.96 -33.06
N VAL A 475 -32.50 -1.15 -34.33
CA VAL A 475 -31.57 -1.31 -35.46
C VAL A 475 -31.96 -0.30 -36.53
N SER A 476 -31.02 0.56 -36.90
CA SER A 476 -31.16 1.59 -37.92
C SER A 476 -30.13 1.33 -39.02
N LEU A 477 -30.61 1.24 -40.26
CA LEU A 477 -29.81 1.12 -41.47
C LEU A 477 -30.14 2.28 -42.39
N GLN A 478 -29.14 3.10 -42.70
CA GLN A 478 -29.27 4.23 -43.60
C GLN A 478 -28.25 4.12 -44.72
N ASN A 479 -28.72 3.97 -45.96
CA ASN A 479 -27.87 3.84 -47.13
C ASN A 479 -28.17 4.96 -48.12
N GLU A 480 -27.30 5.96 -48.20
CA GLU A 480 -27.44 7.10 -49.11
C GLU A 480 -26.71 6.91 -50.45
N CYS A 481 -26.17 5.72 -50.72
CA CYS A 481 -25.60 5.40 -52.04
C CYS A 481 -26.67 5.45 -53.15
N SER A 482 -26.26 5.85 -54.36
CA SER A 482 -27.17 5.96 -55.49
C SER A 482 -27.65 4.59 -55.97
N SER A 483 -28.96 4.42 -56.15
CA SER A 483 -29.56 3.20 -56.71
C SER A 483 -29.22 2.96 -58.20
N THR A 484 -28.55 3.90 -58.88
CA THR A 484 -28.21 3.83 -60.32
C THR A 484 -26.79 3.38 -60.61
N GLN A 485 -25.93 3.22 -59.59
CA GLN A 485 -24.62 2.62 -59.78
C GLN A 485 -24.81 1.13 -60.12
N SER A 486 -24.32 0.74 -61.30
CA SER A 486 -24.18 -0.60 -61.92
C SER A 486 -25.05 -1.76 -61.38
N ALA A 487 -25.78 -2.40 -62.29
CA ALA A 487 -26.60 -3.60 -62.07
C ALA A 487 -25.98 -4.59 -61.07
N GLY A 488 -26.43 -4.52 -59.81
CA GLY A 488 -25.87 -5.27 -58.70
C GLY A 488 -26.34 -4.78 -57.33
N GLY A 489 -26.70 -3.49 -57.17
CA GLY A 489 -27.29 -2.93 -55.95
C GLY A 489 -26.35 -2.87 -54.75
N ASP A 490 -25.94 -1.68 -54.38
CA ASP A 490 -25.25 -1.38 -53.13
C ASP A 490 -26.12 -1.73 -51.91
N ASP A 491 -25.95 -2.94 -51.36
CA ASP A 491 -26.75 -3.50 -50.26
C ASP A 491 -26.06 -3.29 -48.90
N LEU A 492 -26.67 -2.48 -48.04
CA LEU A 492 -26.31 -2.42 -46.62
C LEU A 492 -27.06 -3.49 -45.84
N ASN A 493 -26.37 -4.57 -45.50
CA ASN A 493 -26.94 -5.67 -44.72
C ASN A 493 -26.59 -5.51 -43.25
N PHE A 494 -27.59 -5.61 -42.38
CA PHE A 494 -27.33 -5.80 -40.95
C PHE A 494 -26.71 -7.18 -40.70
N ILE A 495 -27.32 -8.25 -41.25
CA ILE A 495 -26.80 -9.62 -41.20
C ILE A 495 -26.86 -10.24 -42.60
N TYR A 496 -25.72 -10.70 -43.11
CA TYR A 496 -25.63 -11.33 -44.43
C TYR A 496 -25.52 -12.87 -44.39
N ASN A 497 -25.16 -13.45 -43.24
CA ASN A 497 -25.01 -14.90 -43.09
C ASN A 497 -26.35 -15.62 -43.29
N THR A 498 -26.47 -16.45 -44.33
CA THR A 498 -27.71 -17.15 -44.69
C THR A 498 -28.09 -18.27 -43.72
N ASN A 499 -27.16 -18.73 -42.90
CA ASN A 499 -27.38 -19.80 -41.93
C ASN A 499 -27.69 -19.28 -40.52
N VAL A 500 -27.73 -17.96 -40.31
CA VAL A 500 -28.06 -17.39 -39.00
C VAL A 500 -29.45 -17.84 -38.56
N THR A 501 -29.61 -18.14 -37.27
CA THR A 501 -30.90 -18.48 -36.65
C THR A 501 -31.19 -17.54 -35.49
N GLY A 502 -32.46 -17.45 -35.08
CA GLY A 502 -32.83 -16.75 -33.85
C GLY A 502 -33.97 -15.77 -34.06
N TYR A 503 -33.94 -14.64 -33.36
CA TYR A 503 -35.05 -13.68 -33.37
C TYR A 503 -34.62 -12.23 -33.20
N ILE A 504 -35.48 -11.35 -33.70
CA ILE A 504 -35.55 -9.92 -33.40
C ILE A 504 -36.95 -9.67 -32.89
N ARG A 505 -37.11 -9.21 -31.66
CA ARG A 505 -38.43 -9.01 -31.07
C ARG A 505 -38.57 -7.71 -30.28
N ASN A 506 -39.79 -7.23 -30.11
CA ASN A 506 -40.08 -6.04 -29.28
C ASN A 506 -39.15 -4.86 -29.58
N SER A 507 -38.80 -4.71 -30.86
CA SER A 507 -37.67 -3.87 -31.27
C SER A 507 -38.07 -2.96 -32.42
N LYS A 508 -37.38 -1.83 -32.51
CA LYS A 508 -37.57 -0.86 -33.58
C LYS A 508 -36.59 -1.10 -34.73
N LEU A 509 -37.09 -1.29 -35.94
CA LEU A 509 -36.28 -1.49 -37.14
C LEU A 509 -36.50 -0.33 -38.11
N THR A 510 -35.44 0.38 -38.49
CA THR A 510 -35.54 1.52 -39.41
C THR A 510 -34.62 1.33 -40.62
N GLY A 511 -35.19 1.22 -41.81
CA GLY A 511 -34.47 1.19 -43.08
C GLY A 511 -34.76 2.48 -43.85
N GLN A 512 -33.72 3.20 -44.28
CA GLN A 512 -33.89 4.44 -45.04
C GLN A 512 -32.71 4.75 -45.95
N GLY A 513 -32.86 5.81 -46.75
CA GLY A 513 -31.87 6.29 -47.71
C GLY A 513 -32.23 5.95 -49.16
N SER A 514 -31.33 6.22 -50.10
CA SER A 514 -31.55 5.98 -51.54
C SER A 514 -31.11 4.59 -52.00
N GLY A 515 -30.16 3.98 -51.29
CA GLY A 515 -29.66 2.63 -51.52
C GLY A 515 -30.43 1.57 -50.73
N ARG A 516 -30.19 0.30 -51.04
CA ARG A 516 -30.91 -0.81 -50.43
C ARG A 516 -30.39 -1.09 -49.02
N THR A 517 -31.29 -1.46 -48.13
CA THR A 517 -30.94 -1.95 -46.78
C THR A 517 -31.67 -3.25 -46.49
N ASN A 518 -31.00 -4.19 -45.81
CA ASN A 518 -31.54 -5.51 -45.52
C ASN A 518 -31.25 -5.89 -44.06
N PHE A 519 -32.24 -6.37 -43.30
CA PHE A 519 -32.05 -6.67 -41.87
C PHE A 519 -31.52 -8.08 -41.60
N THR A 520 -32.00 -9.10 -42.32
CA THR A 520 -31.55 -10.48 -42.14
C THR A 520 -31.47 -11.22 -43.48
N ASN A 521 -30.60 -12.21 -43.58
CA ASN A 521 -30.54 -13.14 -44.71
C ASN A 521 -30.74 -14.62 -44.29
N GLY A 522 -30.90 -14.89 -42.98
CA GLY A 522 -31.05 -16.25 -42.46
C GLY A 522 -32.42 -16.53 -41.85
N LYS A 523 -32.51 -17.64 -41.13
CA LYS A 523 -33.72 -18.19 -40.49
C LYS A 523 -34.05 -17.46 -39.19
N VAL A 524 -34.33 -16.17 -39.30
CA VAL A 524 -34.61 -15.27 -38.16
C VAL A 524 -36.09 -14.95 -38.12
N THR A 525 -36.68 -15.04 -36.93
CA THR A 525 -38.05 -14.59 -36.67
C THR A 525 -38.03 -13.10 -36.30
N ILE A 526 -38.90 -12.30 -36.92
CA ILE A 526 -39.15 -10.91 -36.52
C ILE A 526 -40.55 -10.86 -35.88
N ASP A 527 -40.63 -10.41 -34.64
CA ASP A 527 -41.78 -10.62 -33.75
C ASP A 527 -42.12 -9.35 -32.96
N GLU A 528 -43.36 -8.87 -32.95
CA GLU A 528 -43.75 -7.72 -32.11
C GLU A 528 -42.88 -6.45 -32.36
N CYS A 529 -42.38 -6.29 -33.58
CA CYS A 529 -41.49 -5.18 -33.96
C CYS A 529 -42.23 -3.99 -34.58
N ASP A 530 -41.74 -2.78 -34.27
CA ASP A 530 -42.10 -1.53 -34.94
C ASP A 530 -41.11 -1.23 -36.07
N ILE A 531 -41.57 -1.36 -37.30
CA ILE A 531 -40.74 -1.35 -38.49
C ILE A 531 -41.07 -0.10 -39.32
N THR A 532 -40.05 0.63 -39.74
CA THR A 532 -40.15 1.81 -40.58
C THR A 532 -39.22 1.69 -41.78
N LEU A 533 -39.76 1.67 -42.99
CA LEU A 533 -39.02 1.57 -44.25
C LEU A 533 -39.33 2.79 -45.12
N LYS A 534 -38.39 3.74 -45.16
CA LYS A 534 -38.57 5.01 -45.87
C LYS A 534 -37.80 4.99 -47.17
N ASN A 535 -38.41 5.49 -48.24
CA ASN A 535 -37.90 5.42 -49.62
C ASN A 535 -37.93 3.99 -50.18
N ARG A 536 -37.15 3.71 -51.23
CA ARG A 536 -37.30 2.53 -52.10
C ARG A 536 -36.27 1.45 -51.81
N ASN A 537 -36.68 0.21 -52.04
CA ASN A 537 -35.82 -0.98 -52.15
C ASN A 537 -35.18 -1.46 -50.84
N HIS A 538 -35.88 -1.27 -49.71
CA HIS A 538 -35.50 -1.88 -48.44
C HIS A 538 -36.10 -3.28 -48.33
N SER A 539 -35.41 -4.18 -47.63
CA SER A 539 -35.89 -5.51 -47.34
C SER A 539 -35.77 -5.83 -45.85
N LEU A 540 -36.74 -6.59 -45.33
CA LEU A 540 -36.63 -7.16 -43.99
C LEU A 540 -35.86 -8.47 -44.02
N CYS A 541 -36.06 -9.26 -45.07
CA CYS A 541 -35.26 -10.43 -45.38
C CYS A 541 -34.64 -10.24 -46.78
N HIS A 542 -33.32 -10.44 -46.90
CA HIS A 542 -32.57 -10.19 -48.13
C HIS A 542 -33.11 -11.01 -49.31
N TYR A 543 -32.92 -10.47 -50.50
CA TYR A 543 -33.39 -11.09 -51.74
C TYR A 543 -32.53 -12.32 -52.06
N THR A 544 -33.10 -13.51 -51.93
CA THR A 544 -32.47 -14.74 -52.43
C THR A 544 -33.38 -15.42 -53.43
N THR A 545 -32.77 -16.03 -54.46
CA THR A 545 -33.49 -16.86 -55.44
C THR A 545 -33.78 -18.27 -54.91
N ASP A 546 -33.30 -18.60 -53.71
CA ASP A 546 -33.44 -19.92 -53.10
C ASP A 546 -34.77 -20.05 -52.35
N THR A 547 -35.62 -20.94 -52.85
CA THR A 547 -36.97 -21.23 -52.36
C THR A 547 -37.04 -21.92 -50.98
N GLU A 548 -35.92 -22.05 -50.26
CA GLU A 548 -35.80 -22.81 -49.01
C GLU A 548 -35.99 -21.99 -47.72
N GLN A 549 -36.29 -20.68 -47.80
CA GLN A 549 -36.51 -19.80 -46.64
C GLN A 549 -37.87 -19.98 -45.91
N LYS A 550 -38.44 -21.20 -45.96
CA LYS A 550 -39.73 -21.57 -45.35
C LYS A 550 -39.78 -21.44 -43.82
N LEU A 551 -38.65 -21.15 -43.17
CA LEU A 551 -38.50 -21.14 -41.72
C LEU A 551 -38.43 -19.74 -41.09
N CYS A 552 -38.33 -18.68 -41.90
CA CYS A 552 -38.39 -17.31 -41.40
C CYS A 552 -39.85 -16.93 -41.12
N SER A 553 -40.11 -16.27 -39.98
CA SER A 553 -41.45 -15.81 -39.61
C SER A 553 -41.45 -14.31 -39.34
N LEU A 554 -42.46 -13.60 -39.83
CA LEU A 554 -42.76 -12.21 -39.49
C LEU A 554 -44.11 -12.21 -38.77
N ARG A 555 -44.14 -11.74 -37.52
CA ARG A 555 -45.29 -11.92 -36.63
C ARG A 555 -45.60 -10.68 -35.83
N ASP A 556 -46.88 -10.33 -35.75
CA ASP A 556 -47.39 -9.29 -34.84
C ASP A 556 -46.63 -7.95 -34.95
N CYS A 557 -46.07 -7.66 -36.13
CA CYS A 557 -45.29 -6.47 -36.40
C CYS A 557 -46.16 -5.34 -36.95
N THR A 558 -45.76 -4.09 -36.70
CA THR A 558 -46.27 -2.93 -37.42
C THR A 558 -45.24 -2.47 -38.43
N ILE A 559 -45.56 -2.50 -39.72
CA ILE A 559 -44.68 -2.14 -40.83
C ILE A 559 -45.19 -0.87 -41.50
N ASN A 560 -44.51 0.24 -41.23
CA ASN A 560 -44.72 1.51 -41.90
C ASN A 560 -43.77 1.62 -43.08
N TYR A 561 -44.28 1.68 -44.31
CA TYR A 561 -43.45 1.77 -45.51
C TYR A 561 -43.93 2.85 -46.46
N THR A 562 -42.98 3.54 -47.11
CA THR A 562 -43.28 4.65 -48.03
C THR A 562 -42.92 4.36 -49.48
N ALA A 563 -42.39 3.17 -49.78
CA ALA A 563 -42.20 2.75 -51.16
C ALA A 563 -42.03 1.23 -51.28
N SER A 564 -41.62 0.76 -52.46
CA SER A 564 -41.47 -0.68 -52.69
C SER A 564 -40.50 -1.34 -51.72
N THR A 565 -41.00 -2.41 -51.09
CA THR A 565 -40.33 -3.16 -50.04
C THR A 565 -40.35 -4.66 -50.39
N TYR A 566 -39.24 -5.33 -50.15
CA TYR A 566 -39.08 -6.77 -50.40
C TYR A 566 -39.22 -7.58 -49.10
N LEU A 567 -40.08 -8.60 -49.13
CA LEU A 567 -40.32 -9.50 -48.02
C LEU A 567 -40.15 -10.96 -48.47
N THR A 568 -39.26 -11.68 -47.78
CA THR A 568 -38.98 -13.09 -48.03
C THR A 568 -39.14 -13.88 -46.73
N PHE A 569 -40.38 -14.04 -46.28
CA PHE A 569 -40.70 -14.83 -45.07
C PHE A 569 -41.55 -16.03 -45.43
N GLY A 570 -41.25 -17.19 -44.84
CA GLY A 570 -42.06 -18.40 -44.99
C GLY A 570 -43.45 -18.24 -44.39
N LYS A 571 -43.56 -17.55 -43.25
CA LYS A 571 -44.82 -17.28 -42.56
C LYS A 571 -44.94 -15.80 -42.19
N ILE A 572 -46.07 -15.19 -42.51
CA ILE A 572 -46.40 -13.81 -42.12
C ILE A 572 -47.74 -13.82 -41.39
N GLU A 573 -47.76 -13.46 -40.11
CA GLU A 573 -48.98 -13.54 -39.29
C GLU A 573 -49.21 -12.32 -38.41
N GLY A 574 -50.46 -11.90 -38.26
CA GLY A 574 -50.85 -10.85 -37.30
C GLY A 574 -50.26 -9.46 -37.56
N CYS A 575 -49.63 -9.23 -38.72
CA CYS A 575 -48.91 -7.99 -38.98
C CYS A 575 -49.83 -6.87 -39.51
N PHE A 576 -49.48 -5.63 -39.18
CA PHE A 576 -50.08 -4.42 -39.73
C PHE A 576 -49.15 -3.81 -40.78
N PHE A 577 -49.57 -3.77 -42.04
CA PHE A 577 -48.85 -3.14 -43.14
C PHE A 577 -49.50 -1.79 -43.43
N ILE A 578 -48.76 -0.70 -43.20
CA ILE A 578 -49.26 0.67 -43.30
C ILE A 578 -48.44 1.42 -44.35
N ASN A 579 -49.13 1.84 -45.43
CA ASN A 579 -48.57 2.72 -46.44
C ASN A 579 -49.35 4.03 -46.50
N THR A 580 -48.66 5.14 -46.20
CA THR A 580 -49.27 6.48 -46.15
C THR A 580 -49.10 7.27 -47.45
N VAL A 581 -48.53 6.68 -48.50
CA VAL A 581 -48.25 7.39 -49.75
C VAL A 581 -49.50 7.47 -50.62
N THR A 582 -49.90 8.71 -50.93
CA THR A 582 -51.12 8.99 -51.71
C THR A 582 -50.83 9.21 -53.21
N ALA A 583 -49.60 9.57 -53.59
CA ALA A 583 -49.25 9.89 -54.97
C ALA A 583 -49.20 8.65 -55.89
N VAL A 584 -49.73 8.77 -57.11
CA VAL A 584 -49.67 7.75 -58.16
C VAL A 584 -48.43 8.03 -59.02
N SER A 585 -47.51 7.08 -59.14
CA SER A 585 -46.44 7.12 -60.14
C SER A 585 -46.33 5.75 -60.81
N SER A 586 -46.26 5.75 -62.14
CA SER A 586 -46.36 4.57 -63.01
C SER A 586 -45.15 3.62 -62.97
N SER A 587 -44.02 4.05 -62.42
CA SER A 587 -42.88 3.18 -62.12
C SER A 587 -42.95 2.78 -60.64
N GLU A 588 -43.14 1.49 -60.34
CA GLU A 588 -42.64 0.76 -59.16
C GLU A 588 -42.72 1.34 -57.73
N ASN A 589 -43.46 2.40 -57.41
CA ASN A 589 -43.10 3.17 -56.20
C ASN A 589 -43.80 2.82 -54.88
N ASN A 590 -44.67 1.82 -54.78
CA ASN A 590 -45.36 1.50 -53.50
C ASN A 590 -45.73 0.01 -53.34
N LYS A 591 -44.94 -0.92 -53.89
CA LYS A 591 -45.28 -2.35 -53.93
C LYS A 591 -44.76 -3.10 -52.72
N LEU A 592 -45.59 -3.95 -52.13
CA LEU A 592 -45.14 -4.94 -51.16
C LEU A 592 -44.81 -6.23 -51.93
N GLN A 593 -43.53 -6.45 -52.23
CA GLN A 593 -43.11 -7.62 -52.98
C GLN A 593 -42.87 -8.79 -52.03
N ILE A 594 -43.76 -9.78 -52.05
CA ILE A 594 -43.73 -10.92 -51.14
C ILE A 594 -43.27 -12.13 -51.93
N LEU A 595 -41.97 -12.37 -51.94
CA LEU A 595 -41.35 -13.21 -52.97
C LEU A 595 -41.44 -14.71 -52.68
N CYS A 596 -41.50 -15.13 -51.40
CA CYS A 596 -41.51 -16.54 -51.00
C CYS A 596 -42.43 -16.90 -49.81
N PRO A 597 -43.68 -16.40 -49.69
CA PRO A 597 -44.53 -16.77 -48.57
C PRO A 597 -45.14 -18.16 -48.76
N THR A 598 -45.04 -18.99 -47.72
CA THR A 598 -45.83 -20.23 -47.62
C THR A 598 -47.21 -19.91 -47.03
N GLN A 599 -47.27 -19.03 -46.04
CA GLN A 599 -48.48 -18.67 -45.30
C GLN A 599 -48.55 -17.17 -44.99
N MET A 600 -49.74 -16.59 -45.17
CA MET A 600 -50.09 -15.24 -44.78
C MET A 600 -51.44 -15.25 -44.06
N ILE A 601 -51.42 -15.04 -42.75
CA ILE A 601 -52.58 -15.30 -41.89
C ILE A 601 -52.89 -14.10 -40.99
N GLY A 602 -54.14 -13.60 -41.02
CA GLY A 602 -54.59 -12.60 -40.03
C GLY A 602 -53.90 -11.23 -40.11
N ASN A 603 -53.32 -10.87 -41.26
CA ASN A 603 -52.65 -9.58 -41.43
C ASN A 603 -53.63 -8.47 -41.83
N THR A 604 -53.31 -7.23 -41.49
CA THR A 604 -54.08 -6.04 -41.88
C THR A 604 -53.26 -5.14 -42.79
N PHE A 605 -53.82 -4.78 -43.94
CA PHE A 605 -53.18 -3.87 -44.91
C PHE A 605 -53.96 -2.56 -44.99
N ILE A 606 -53.26 -1.45 -44.74
CA ILE A 606 -53.80 -0.09 -44.67
C ILE A 606 -53.09 0.77 -45.72
N GLY A 607 -53.87 1.40 -46.61
CA GLY A 607 -53.35 2.24 -47.68
C GLY A 607 -52.95 1.44 -48.94
N ARG A 608 -52.01 1.96 -49.73
CA ARG A 608 -51.64 1.34 -51.01
C ARG A 608 -50.71 0.15 -50.81
N SER A 609 -51.21 -1.03 -51.16
CA SER A 609 -50.46 -2.29 -51.13
C SER A 609 -50.68 -3.05 -52.43
N GLU A 610 -49.65 -3.12 -53.29
CA GLU A 610 -49.62 -4.07 -54.39
C GLU A 610 -48.81 -5.29 -53.95
N MET A 611 -49.45 -6.45 -53.88
CA MET A 611 -48.79 -7.70 -53.52
C MET A 611 -48.41 -8.48 -54.77
N ASN A 612 -47.13 -8.80 -54.91
CA ASN A 612 -46.65 -9.73 -55.94
C ASN A 612 -46.09 -10.98 -55.26
N PHE A 613 -46.59 -12.15 -55.68
CA PHE A 613 -46.26 -13.46 -55.13
C PHE A 613 -45.39 -14.34 -56.07
N ASN A 614 -44.90 -13.80 -57.19
CA ASN A 614 -44.03 -14.51 -58.15
C ASN A 614 -44.54 -15.90 -58.58
N SER A 615 -45.83 -16.05 -58.82
CA SER A 615 -46.48 -17.32 -59.20
C SER A 615 -46.44 -18.43 -58.14
N ASN A 616 -46.04 -18.14 -56.90
CA ASN A 616 -46.05 -19.10 -55.81
C ASN A 616 -47.47 -19.39 -55.29
N LYS A 617 -47.70 -20.61 -54.81
CA LYS A 617 -48.94 -20.99 -54.10
C LYS A 617 -48.85 -20.54 -52.64
N VAL A 618 -49.63 -19.53 -52.27
CA VAL A 618 -49.62 -18.92 -50.94
C VAL A 618 -50.92 -19.23 -50.21
N GLN A 619 -50.86 -19.68 -48.95
CA GLN A 619 -52.05 -19.75 -48.11
C GLN A 619 -52.38 -18.35 -47.59
N PHE A 620 -53.39 -17.69 -48.16
CA PHE A 620 -53.81 -16.34 -47.78
C PHE A 620 -55.14 -16.39 -47.01
N ILE A 621 -55.09 -16.36 -45.68
CA ILE A 621 -56.23 -16.69 -44.80
C ILE A 621 -56.51 -15.55 -43.81
N GLY A 622 -57.76 -15.07 -43.74
CA GLY A 622 -58.19 -14.14 -42.69
C GLY A 622 -57.49 -12.78 -42.69
N ASN A 623 -56.87 -12.38 -43.80
CA ASN A 623 -56.24 -11.07 -43.93
C ASN A 623 -57.30 -9.99 -44.27
N ALA A 624 -57.16 -8.79 -43.69
CA ALA A 624 -58.00 -7.63 -43.94
C ALA A 624 -57.27 -6.61 -44.82
N MET A 625 -57.97 -5.99 -45.77
CA MET A 625 -57.40 -4.97 -46.67
C MET A 625 -58.32 -3.75 -46.72
N GLN A 626 -57.82 -2.58 -46.32
CA GLN A 626 -58.54 -1.31 -46.43
C GLN A 626 -58.31 -0.71 -47.82
N TYR A 627 -59.36 -0.67 -48.65
CA TYR A 627 -59.27 -0.23 -50.05
C TYR A 627 -59.10 1.30 -50.18
N SER A 628 -57.98 1.73 -50.76
CA SER A 628 -57.91 2.97 -51.52
C SER A 628 -57.18 2.67 -52.84
N GLN A 629 -57.93 2.69 -53.97
CA GLN A 629 -57.47 2.52 -55.36
C GLN A 629 -56.08 1.85 -55.52
N SER A 630 -56.02 0.52 -55.55
CA SER A 630 -54.79 -0.25 -55.73
C SER A 630 -54.98 -1.37 -56.77
N TYR A 631 -54.02 -1.50 -57.69
CA TYR A 631 -53.93 -2.56 -58.69
C TYR A 631 -53.39 -3.84 -58.04
N THR A 632 -54.21 -4.61 -57.35
CA THR A 632 -53.80 -5.91 -56.76
C THR A 632 -53.99 -7.04 -57.75
N SER A 633 -52.90 -7.67 -58.19
CA SER A 633 -52.92 -8.97 -58.87
C SER A 633 -52.81 -10.09 -57.84
N PHE A 634 -53.92 -10.72 -57.48
CA PHE A 634 -53.87 -11.93 -56.66
C PHE A 634 -53.39 -13.13 -57.50
N PRO A 635 -52.66 -14.10 -56.92
CA PRO A 635 -52.28 -15.31 -57.64
C PRO A 635 -53.52 -16.12 -57.98
N THR A 636 -53.61 -16.58 -59.23
CA THR A 636 -54.65 -17.49 -59.69
C THR A 636 -54.68 -18.76 -58.85
N GLY A 637 -55.82 -19.04 -58.19
CA GLY A 637 -56.06 -20.28 -57.43
C GLY A 637 -55.70 -20.27 -55.95
N SER A 638 -55.46 -19.12 -55.31
CA SER A 638 -55.02 -19.03 -53.90
C SER A 638 -55.93 -18.22 -52.96
N VAL A 639 -56.94 -17.51 -53.49
CA VAL A 639 -57.82 -16.66 -52.68
C VAL A 639 -59.06 -17.43 -52.27
N ASN A 640 -59.18 -17.76 -50.99
CA ASN A 640 -60.47 -18.16 -50.41
C ASN A 640 -61.25 -16.84 -50.18
N THR A 641 -62.19 -16.52 -51.06
CA THR A 641 -62.84 -15.20 -51.17
C THR A 641 -63.74 -14.81 -49.98
N GLY A 642 -63.85 -15.66 -48.95
CA GLY A 642 -64.77 -15.51 -47.82
C GLY A 642 -64.39 -14.51 -46.73
N THR A 643 -63.22 -13.86 -46.78
CA THR A 643 -62.75 -12.93 -45.71
C THR A 643 -62.34 -11.55 -46.22
N MET A 644 -62.70 -11.18 -47.46
CA MET A 644 -62.45 -9.83 -47.98
C MET A 644 -63.40 -8.84 -47.29
N ILE A 645 -62.91 -8.08 -46.31
CA ILE A 645 -63.67 -6.96 -45.73
C ILE A 645 -63.61 -5.81 -46.73
N THR A 646 -64.67 -5.63 -47.50
CA THR A 646 -64.89 -4.45 -48.34
C THR A 646 -65.32 -3.29 -47.45
N GLY A 647 -64.51 -2.23 -47.38
CA GLY A 647 -64.86 -0.93 -46.80
C GLY A 647 -64.99 0.10 -47.89
#